data_AF-A0A9P1GRT6-F1
#
_entry.id   AF-A0A9P1GRT6-F1
#
_cell.length_a   1.000
_cell.length_b   1.000
_cell.length_c   1.000
_cell.angle_alpha   90.00
_cell.angle_beta   90.00
_cell.angle_gamma   90.00
#
_symmetry.space_group_name_H-M   'P 1'
#
loop_
_entity.id
_entity.type
_entity.pdbx_description
1 polymer ?
#
loop_
_entity_poly.entity_id
_entity_poly.type
_entity_poly.pdbx_seq_one_letter_code
_entity_poly.pdbx_strand_id
1 'polypeptide(L)'
;DMALVNRYILVEYDVGGPRLWHERSLSKSARQREHLRAQAVPVAAVGVAALLAVAGPLVPAGAAPHACGVLKWMAAETAAGYRYGDPVVGVTAASARGAKAVHVENGIPIFVECVDGADFTVFMSRPAKCDHRILAVEMNASGQPERTLKDAASALSETAVKWTLTGPRTSKWCINYLAIEGLGFEGHHERLRQVTRADSSSWGIQEHFQISMSLRQALLVDQLNGCNLLSVEVQFRRLQTIEYSYAEKAREQESKAVGGRLTLEEQTTFGGMTRQYSTLMICPELLDYVRTETEREATLAKSLRKAREEREALRKGQNQKTKGKQEEVQSTVNVLNMMHGGTGGPMSPKGDISSGQQKVLEFIEQSVAALGSPPQLSGPEALEELRVSVGYGETPASCPLGSFDPASVSLASGEIRPVALEKLWGEGGQQVVKEFSSQMLGPDEVHAKLRASGDVRIYNDPKLNDPKEYGAFISRLHSLGLAEFCLEPQEEEVGLFFVKKKQNRLRLIMDCRRANLHFAEPSTVELATGDALGKLEVGRADTLYLASADLANAFYTLELPAEWRRFFGFRRVRAVHLGVVEVNGQAVAPDTWVYPRTLVVPMGWAWALWWCQSVNERICERSGLAACHRVRDGFPIPGGSFWHLQYVDNLHVLGTDKTEVEKKFWDAVRGLREAGLTVHEIEFSESTVNMLGWQIEEKGVLRPTYKRIWRIRIAIRELLSRGRMTGQQLERLIGHMTFVSLCRREALAVLGEVYTFIRRHYLECVELLTEQRSVKKQRRGLHHAGPRHCDIVFPVKRAGKAYKHFSILLHPSEEGIPSKTKQWDEMLSIDLKHMKFLGPALEQILDLKNRAGADKAFTISLEDVNQFMESNWEPLGLKPLGKPHAYRLRHGGASYEAALKLRTLASIQSRGRWQTLKSVKNYEKGSRLAQLFGSLSKATRDKAVRARKDVVQVLSGKL
;
A
#
# COMPACT_ATOMS: atom_id res chain seq x y z
N ASP A 1 -50.31 -17.12 45.00
CA ASP A 1 -51.49 -17.08 44.11
C ASP A 1 -51.60 -15.74 43.41
N MET A 2 -51.23 -15.73 42.13
CA MET A 2 -51.08 -14.50 41.34
C MET A 2 -52.40 -14.13 40.65
N ALA A 3 -52.95 -12.97 41.02
CA ALA A 3 -54.07 -12.34 40.33
C ALA A 3 -53.55 -11.61 39.07
N LEU A 4 -54.13 -11.91 37.91
CA LEU A 4 -53.81 -11.30 36.62
C LEU A 4 -54.77 -10.14 36.33
N VAL A 5 -54.24 -8.91 36.28
CA VAL A 5 -54.90 -7.73 35.68
C VAL A 5 -53.86 -6.97 34.84
N ASN A 6 -54.20 -6.61 33.61
CA ASN A 6 -53.47 -5.69 32.72
C ASN A 6 -52.01 -6.01 32.30
N ARG A 7 -51.63 -7.29 32.22
CA ARG A 7 -50.45 -7.83 31.46
C ARG A 7 -49.05 -7.50 32.03
N TYR A 8 -48.96 -7.09 33.30
CA TYR A 8 -47.70 -6.95 34.03
C TYR A 8 -47.63 -7.92 35.24
N ILE A 9 -46.42 -8.23 35.73
CA ILE A 9 -46.17 -9.02 36.95
C ILE A 9 -45.38 -8.21 37.98
N LEU A 10 -45.69 -8.38 39.28
CA LEU A 10 -44.94 -7.83 40.41
C LEU A 10 -43.83 -8.81 40.85
N VAL A 11 -42.59 -8.33 40.94
CA VAL A 11 -41.41 -9.10 41.39
C VAL A 11 -40.87 -8.48 42.67
N GLU A 12 -40.77 -9.28 43.73
CA GLU A 12 -40.18 -8.92 45.02
C GLU A 12 -38.67 -9.20 45.03
N TYR A 13 -37.86 -8.25 45.51
CA TYR A 13 -36.42 -8.43 45.72
C TYR A 13 -36.13 -8.58 47.21
N ASP A 14 -35.52 -9.71 47.57
CA ASP A 14 -35.07 -9.99 48.93
C ASP A 14 -33.70 -9.33 49.17
N VAL A 15 -33.73 -8.06 49.54
CA VAL A 15 -32.56 -7.29 50.00
C VAL A 15 -32.85 -6.86 51.43
N GLY A 16 -32.18 -7.47 52.41
CA GLY A 16 -32.43 -7.26 53.85
C GLY A 16 -32.59 -5.78 54.21
N GLY A 17 -33.85 -5.37 54.40
CA GLY A 17 -34.33 -3.98 54.37
C GLY A 17 -35.84 -3.95 54.03
N PRO A 18 -36.49 -2.78 53.88
CA PRO A 18 -37.90 -2.72 53.53
C PRO A 18 -38.17 -3.39 52.16
N ARG A 19 -39.25 -4.19 52.09
CA ARG A 19 -39.63 -5.03 50.92
C ARG A 19 -39.68 -4.19 49.64
N LEU A 20 -38.86 -4.55 48.65
CA LEU A 20 -38.73 -3.81 47.39
C LEU A 20 -39.44 -4.56 46.25
N TRP A 21 -40.34 -3.88 45.54
CA TRP A 21 -41.21 -4.46 44.50
C TRP A 21 -41.05 -3.72 43.15
N HIS A 22 -40.98 -4.45 42.02
CA HIS A 22 -41.02 -3.88 40.66
C HIS A 22 -42.08 -4.54 39.76
N GLU A 23 -42.59 -3.81 38.76
CA GLU A 23 -43.60 -4.24 37.79
C GLU A 23 -43.00 -4.50 36.37
N ARG A 24 -43.37 -5.59 35.67
CA ARG A 24 -42.84 -6.00 34.34
C ARG A 24 -43.90 -6.49 33.34
N SER A 25 -43.85 -6.09 32.05
CA SER A 25 -44.82 -6.46 30.98
C SER A 25 -44.54 -7.79 30.26
N LEU A 26 -45.57 -8.56 29.88
CA LEU A 26 -45.47 -9.85 29.17
C LEU A 26 -45.96 -9.81 27.71
N SER A 27 -45.10 -10.16 26.73
CA SER A 27 -45.49 -10.40 25.32
C SER A 27 -45.44 -11.89 24.96
N LYS A 28 -46.47 -12.36 24.24
CA LYS A 28 -46.72 -13.76 23.87
C LYS A 28 -45.88 -14.19 22.65
N SER A 29 -45.09 -15.25 22.81
CA SER A 29 -44.94 -16.33 21.82
C SER A 29 -44.49 -17.59 22.56
N ALA A 30 -45.40 -18.55 22.64
CA ALA A 30 -45.16 -19.87 23.20
C ALA A 30 -44.27 -20.68 22.26
N ARG A 31 -43.19 -21.27 22.79
CA ARG A 31 -42.79 -22.64 22.44
C ARG A 31 -41.89 -23.21 23.53
N GLN A 32 -42.32 -24.39 23.97
CA GLN A 32 -41.72 -25.29 24.95
C GLN A 32 -40.29 -25.74 24.59
N ARG A 33 -39.63 -26.24 25.64
CA ARG A 33 -38.35 -26.94 25.73
C ARG A 33 -38.17 -28.15 24.79
N GLU A 34 -36.90 -28.35 24.45
CA GLU A 34 -36.08 -29.59 24.41
C GLU A 34 -36.49 -30.85 23.62
N HIS A 35 -35.58 -31.21 22.70
CA HIS A 35 -34.92 -32.52 22.50
C HIS A 35 -35.61 -33.82 23.00
N LEU A 36 -35.86 -34.75 22.08
CA LEU A 36 -35.58 -36.19 22.23
C LEU A 36 -35.52 -36.90 20.85
N ARG A 37 -34.62 -37.87 20.77
CA ARG A 37 -34.18 -38.68 19.62
C ARG A 37 -35.28 -39.58 19.02
N ALA A 38 -35.18 -39.86 17.72
CA ALA A 38 -34.91 -41.20 17.14
C ALA A 38 -35.56 -41.42 15.75
N GLN A 39 -34.72 -41.79 14.78
CA GLN A 39 -34.89 -42.82 13.74
C GLN A 39 -36.26 -43.04 13.05
N ALA A 40 -36.30 -42.85 11.72
CA ALA A 40 -36.66 -43.87 10.68
C ALA A 40 -36.98 -43.13 9.35
N VAL A 41 -36.19 -43.31 8.29
CA VAL A 41 -36.41 -44.16 7.07
C VAL A 41 -37.51 -43.61 6.11
N PRO A 42 -37.31 -43.63 4.76
CA PRO A 42 -37.95 -42.71 3.81
C PRO A 42 -39.09 -43.31 2.94
N VAL A 43 -39.66 -42.45 2.06
CA VAL A 43 -40.49 -42.72 0.84
C VAL A 43 -41.98 -43.05 1.16
N ALA A 44 -43.05 -42.59 0.48
CA ALA A 44 -43.32 -42.33 -0.94
C ALA A 44 -44.47 -41.30 -1.16
N ALA A 45 -44.61 -40.83 -2.39
CA ALA A 45 -45.64 -39.92 -2.90
C ALA A 45 -47.01 -40.60 -3.13
N VAL A 46 -48.13 -39.88 -2.91
CA VAL A 46 -49.44 -40.18 -3.53
C VAL A 46 -50.27 -38.90 -3.74
N GLY A 47 -50.56 -38.61 -5.02
CA GLY A 47 -51.88 -38.33 -5.62
C GLY A 47 -52.81 -37.27 -5.03
N VAL A 48 -53.09 -36.24 -5.85
CA VAL A 48 -54.20 -35.28 -5.72
C VAL A 48 -55.52 -35.92 -6.18
N ALA A 49 -56.61 -35.74 -5.43
CA ALA A 49 -57.98 -36.00 -5.88
C ALA A 49 -58.87 -34.78 -5.58
N ALA A 50 -59.61 -34.34 -6.60
CA ALA A 50 -60.52 -33.20 -6.59
C ALA A 50 -61.93 -33.60 -6.11
N LEU A 51 -62.64 -32.71 -5.40
CA LEU A 51 -64.07 -32.86 -5.12
C LEU A 51 -64.87 -31.54 -5.28
N LEU A 52 -65.69 -31.59 -6.32
CA LEU A 52 -66.95 -30.95 -6.72
C LEU A 52 -67.69 -29.95 -5.81
N ALA A 53 -68.29 -28.96 -6.49
CA ALA A 53 -69.21 -27.94 -6.00
C ALA A 53 -70.66 -28.44 -5.84
N VAL A 54 -71.41 -27.84 -4.91
CA VAL A 54 -72.85 -28.05 -4.71
C VAL A 54 -73.58 -26.71 -4.89
N ALA A 55 -74.56 -26.68 -5.79
CA ALA A 55 -75.45 -25.56 -6.06
C ALA A 55 -76.71 -25.61 -5.16
N GLY A 56 -77.18 -24.45 -4.69
CA GLY A 56 -78.49 -24.24 -4.03
C GLY A 56 -79.32 -23.18 -4.77
N PRO A 57 -80.66 -23.13 -4.60
CA PRO A 57 -81.60 -22.67 -5.63
C PRO A 57 -81.84 -21.16 -5.68
N LEU A 58 -82.16 -20.66 -6.89
CA LEU A 58 -82.66 -19.32 -7.21
C LEU A 58 -84.11 -19.11 -6.71
N VAL A 59 -84.39 -17.93 -6.14
CA VAL A 59 -85.75 -17.42 -5.81
C VAL A 59 -85.96 -16.08 -6.57
N PRO A 60 -87.17 -15.77 -7.09
CA PRO A 60 -87.36 -14.77 -8.15
C PRO A 60 -87.48 -13.31 -7.70
N ALA A 61 -87.30 -12.40 -8.66
CA ALA A 61 -87.27 -10.94 -8.51
C ALA A 61 -88.64 -10.29 -8.17
N GLY A 62 -88.65 -9.43 -7.14
CA GLY A 62 -89.77 -8.54 -6.81
C GLY A 62 -89.54 -7.77 -5.49
N ALA A 63 -89.50 -6.43 -5.57
CA ALA A 63 -89.24 -5.42 -4.53
C ALA A 63 -87.76 -5.22 -4.10
N ALA A 64 -87.28 -3.96 -4.17
CA ALA A 64 -86.01 -3.59 -3.57
C ALA A 64 -86.06 -3.92 -2.06
N PRO A 65 -85.15 -4.75 -1.52
CA PRO A 65 -85.32 -5.34 -0.20
C PRO A 65 -85.32 -4.32 0.96
N HIS A 66 -84.94 -3.07 0.72
CA HIS A 66 -84.81 -2.01 1.73
C HIS A 66 -85.34 -0.66 1.18
N ALA A 67 -86.67 -0.49 1.14
CA ALA A 67 -87.29 0.78 0.71
C ALA A 67 -87.17 1.89 1.78
N CYS A 68 -86.97 3.13 1.35
CA CYS A 68 -86.91 4.32 2.22
C CYS A 68 -88.20 4.44 3.06
N GLY A 69 -88.07 4.71 4.37
CA GLY A 69 -89.19 4.80 5.31
C GLY A 69 -89.62 3.47 5.94
N VAL A 70 -89.01 2.35 5.54
CA VAL A 70 -89.25 1.03 6.14
C VAL A 70 -88.14 0.71 7.14
N LEU A 71 -88.51 0.57 8.41
CA LEU A 71 -87.60 0.19 9.50
C LEU A 71 -87.45 -1.32 9.61
N LYS A 72 -86.21 -1.81 9.63
CA LYS A 72 -85.88 -3.22 9.87
C LYS A 72 -84.81 -3.35 10.94
N TRP A 73 -84.95 -4.31 11.84
CA TRP A 73 -83.88 -4.69 12.75
C TRP A 73 -82.85 -5.52 11.99
N MET A 74 -81.60 -5.06 12.01
CA MET A 74 -80.48 -5.66 11.30
C MET A 74 -79.44 -6.11 12.31
N ALA A 75 -78.84 -7.27 12.08
CA ALA A 75 -77.72 -7.76 12.86
C ALA A 75 -76.53 -6.78 12.73
N ALA A 76 -76.12 -6.19 13.85
CA ALA A 76 -75.00 -5.25 13.94
C ALA A 76 -73.69 -5.94 14.34
N GLU A 77 -73.70 -7.27 14.46
CA GLU A 77 -72.53 -8.15 14.57
C GLU A 77 -72.82 -9.50 13.91
N THR A 78 -71.80 -10.36 13.74
CA THR A 78 -71.98 -11.74 13.26
C THR A 78 -71.95 -12.68 14.46
N ALA A 79 -73.13 -13.09 14.93
CA ALA A 79 -73.32 -13.96 16.10
C ALA A 79 -74.65 -14.73 15.96
N ALA A 80 -74.87 -15.75 16.80
CA ALA A 80 -76.15 -16.47 16.91
C ALA A 80 -76.75 -17.00 15.58
N GLY A 81 -75.92 -17.29 14.57
CA GLY A 81 -76.35 -17.77 13.24
C GLY A 81 -76.66 -16.68 12.21
N TYR A 82 -76.63 -15.40 12.59
CA TYR A 82 -76.82 -14.25 11.71
C TYR A 82 -75.46 -13.66 11.28
N ARG A 83 -75.36 -13.19 10.03
CA ARG A 83 -74.25 -12.36 9.54
C ARG A 83 -74.58 -10.88 9.71
N TYR A 84 -73.55 -10.05 9.81
CA TYR A 84 -73.71 -8.59 9.85
C TYR A 84 -74.56 -8.13 8.65
N GLY A 85 -75.64 -7.40 8.90
CA GLY A 85 -76.57 -6.97 7.86
C GLY A 85 -77.70 -7.94 7.54
N ASP A 86 -77.80 -9.09 8.20
CA ASP A 86 -78.98 -9.96 8.07
C ASP A 86 -80.15 -9.36 8.87
N PRO A 87 -81.40 -9.42 8.36
CA PRO A 87 -82.57 -8.96 9.11
C PRO A 87 -82.87 -9.92 10.27
N VAL A 88 -83.06 -9.37 11.47
CA VAL A 88 -83.41 -10.11 12.69
C VAL A 88 -84.87 -9.87 13.02
N VAL A 89 -85.66 -10.94 13.09
CA VAL A 89 -87.10 -10.89 13.37
C VAL A 89 -87.34 -11.23 14.85
N GLY A 90 -88.36 -10.64 15.47
CA GLY A 90 -88.74 -10.97 16.86
C GLY A 90 -88.04 -10.14 17.95
N VAL A 91 -87.34 -9.05 17.57
CA VAL A 91 -86.74 -8.11 18.53
C VAL A 91 -87.85 -7.39 19.32
N THR A 92 -87.80 -7.48 20.64
CA THR A 92 -88.84 -6.94 21.55
C THR A 92 -88.71 -5.43 21.80
N ALA A 93 -87.58 -4.82 21.43
CA ALA A 93 -87.37 -3.38 21.53
C ALA A 93 -88.19 -2.60 20.50
N ALA A 94 -88.65 -1.40 20.88
CA ALA A 94 -89.44 -0.54 19.99
C ALA A 94 -88.64 -0.12 18.75
N SER A 95 -89.21 -0.34 17.57
CA SER A 95 -88.60 0.02 16.29
C SER A 95 -88.62 1.55 16.08
N ALA A 96 -87.43 2.17 16.07
CA ALA A 96 -87.22 3.55 15.68
C ALA A 96 -85.90 3.68 14.90
N ARG A 97 -85.83 4.59 13.92
CA ARG A 97 -84.62 4.80 13.09
C ARG A 97 -83.38 5.01 13.97
N GLY A 98 -82.42 4.10 13.90
CA GLY A 98 -81.16 4.12 14.69
C GLY A 98 -81.25 3.52 16.10
N ALA A 99 -82.39 2.94 16.50
CA ALA A 99 -82.53 2.26 17.79
C ALA A 99 -81.63 1.02 17.86
N LYS A 100 -81.09 0.71 19.04
CA LYS A 100 -80.16 -0.42 19.25
C LYS A 100 -80.66 -1.29 20.40
N ALA A 101 -80.52 -2.61 20.27
CA ALA A 101 -80.92 -3.57 21.29
C ALA A 101 -80.00 -4.79 21.28
N VAL A 102 -80.05 -5.57 22.36
CA VAL A 102 -79.47 -6.93 22.40
C VAL A 102 -80.65 -7.89 22.29
N HIS A 103 -80.70 -8.64 21.19
CA HIS A 103 -81.67 -9.71 20.97
C HIS A 103 -81.02 -11.05 21.36
N VAL A 104 -81.77 -11.98 21.93
CA VAL A 104 -81.24 -13.29 22.31
C VAL A 104 -81.86 -14.34 21.40
N GLU A 105 -81.05 -14.90 20.50
CA GLU A 105 -81.46 -15.99 19.62
C GLU A 105 -80.78 -17.28 20.07
N ASN A 106 -81.54 -18.35 20.32
CA ASN A 106 -81.02 -19.65 20.74
C ASN A 106 -80.06 -19.58 21.95
N GLY A 107 -80.31 -18.66 22.89
CA GLY A 107 -79.49 -18.47 24.09
C GLY A 107 -78.18 -17.69 23.88
N ILE A 108 -77.92 -17.19 22.67
CA ILE A 108 -76.75 -16.36 22.35
C ILE A 108 -77.21 -14.92 22.14
N PRO A 109 -76.66 -13.94 22.90
CA PRO A 109 -76.96 -12.53 22.67
C PRO A 109 -76.35 -12.06 21.34
N ILE A 110 -77.12 -11.32 20.56
CA ILE A 110 -76.70 -10.63 19.35
C ILE A 110 -77.11 -9.17 19.40
N PHE A 111 -76.19 -8.29 19.05
CA PHE A 111 -76.44 -6.86 18.90
C PHE A 111 -77.18 -6.55 17.60
N VAL A 112 -78.30 -5.83 17.70
CA VAL A 112 -79.15 -5.45 16.57
C VAL A 112 -79.39 -3.94 16.54
N GLU A 113 -79.49 -3.37 15.33
CA GLU A 113 -79.81 -1.95 15.10
C GLU A 113 -81.00 -1.84 14.14
N CYS A 114 -81.95 -0.97 14.45
CA CYS A 114 -83.11 -0.69 13.62
C CYS A 114 -82.72 0.33 12.54
N VAL A 115 -82.61 -0.13 11.29
CA VAL A 115 -82.11 0.63 10.15
C VAL A 115 -83.26 0.96 9.20
N ASP A 116 -83.37 2.22 8.81
CA ASP A 116 -84.27 2.65 7.72
C ASP A 116 -83.65 2.28 6.37
N GLY A 117 -84.46 1.91 5.38
CA GLY A 117 -83.97 1.61 4.02
C GLY A 117 -83.10 2.71 3.41
N ALA A 118 -83.30 3.98 3.77
CA ALA A 118 -82.43 5.09 3.35
C ALA A 118 -81.00 5.03 3.92
N ASP A 119 -80.83 4.43 5.10
CA ASP A 119 -79.53 4.33 5.79
C ASP A 119 -78.85 2.96 5.60
N PHE A 120 -79.48 2.05 4.88
CA PHE A 120 -79.00 0.67 4.71
C PHE A 120 -77.57 0.64 4.15
N THR A 121 -77.27 1.41 3.10
CA THR A 121 -75.92 1.50 2.51
C THR A 121 -74.90 2.04 3.51
N VAL A 122 -75.27 3.05 4.31
CA VAL A 122 -74.39 3.60 5.35
C VAL A 122 -74.13 2.58 6.45
N PHE A 123 -75.15 1.82 6.86
CA PHE A 123 -75.03 0.74 7.83
C PHE A 123 -74.09 -0.37 7.33
N MET A 124 -74.30 -0.86 6.10
CA MET A 124 -73.47 -1.92 5.51
C MET A 124 -72.01 -1.50 5.28
N SER A 125 -71.71 -0.20 5.23
CA SER A 125 -70.34 0.31 5.11
C SER A 125 -69.54 0.34 6.43
N ARG A 126 -70.19 0.15 7.59
CA ARG A 126 -69.53 0.30 8.91
C ARG A 126 -68.42 -0.73 9.18
N PRO A 127 -68.53 -2.02 8.78
CA PRO A 127 -67.43 -2.98 8.96
C PRO A 127 -66.12 -2.52 8.29
N ALA A 128 -66.20 -1.81 7.15
CA ALA A 128 -65.03 -1.23 6.50
C ALA A 128 -64.37 -0.10 7.30
N LYS A 129 -65.10 0.54 8.23
CA LYS A 129 -64.51 1.49 9.20
C LYS A 129 -63.73 0.78 10.31
N CYS A 130 -63.92 -0.53 10.49
CA CYS A 130 -63.23 -1.33 11.50
C CYS A 130 -61.97 -2.04 10.96
N ASP A 131 -61.88 -2.27 9.64
CA ASP A 131 -60.69 -2.81 8.99
C ASP A 131 -60.04 -1.76 8.08
N HIS A 132 -58.94 -1.19 8.54
CA HIS A 132 -58.19 -0.16 7.83
C HIS A 132 -57.58 -0.61 6.48
N ARG A 133 -57.72 -1.89 6.09
CA ARG A 133 -57.22 -2.45 4.82
C ARG A 133 -58.22 -2.38 3.68
N ILE A 134 -59.48 -2.08 3.95
CA ILE A 134 -60.55 -2.00 2.94
C ILE A 134 -61.14 -0.60 2.90
N LEU A 135 -61.64 -0.19 1.75
CA LEU A 135 -62.41 1.05 1.58
C LEU A 135 -63.90 0.72 1.56
N ALA A 136 -64.74 1.74 1.74
CA ALA A 136 -66.18 1.60 1.55
C ALA A 136 -66.46 1.28 0.07
N VAL A 137 -67.29 0.27 -0.18
CA VAL A 137 -67.65 -0.17 -1.54
C VAL A 137 -68.56 0.87 -2.20
N GLU A 138 -68.10 1.41 -3.32
CA GLU A 138 -68.87 2.23 -4.25
C GLU A 138 -69.29 1.42 -5.46
N MET A 139 -70.52 1.65 -5.92
CA MET A 139 -71.04 1.02 -7.13
C MET A 139 -70.96 2.02 -8.29
N ASN A 140 -70.44 1.58 -9.42
CA ASN A 140 -70.43 2.39 -10.64
C ASN A 140 -71.86 2.50 -11.24
N ALA A 141 -72.00 3.30 -12.29
CA ALA A 141 -73.30 3.51 -12.95
C ALA A 141 -73.95 2.23 -13.51
N SER A 142 -73.17 1.15 -13.66
CA SER A 142 -73.62 -0.16 -14.13
C SER A 142 -73.93 -1.14 -12.98
N GLY A 143 -73.87 -0.69 -11.72
CA GLY A 143 -74.15 -1.52 -10.54
C GLY A 143 -73.04 -2.51 -10.19
N GLN A 144 -71.83 -2.34 -10.75
CA GLN A 144 -70.65 -3.14 -10.39
C GLN A 144 -69.82 -2.41 -9.33
N PRO A 145 -69.15 -3.15 -8.41
CA PRO A 145 -68.27 -2.55 -7.41
C PRO A 145 -67.01 -2.03 -8.11
N GLU A 146 -67.00 -0.74 -8.44
CA GLU A 146 -65.84 -0.07 -9.03
C GLU A 146 -65.87 1.42 -8.65
N ARG A 147 -64.70 1.97 -8.34
CA ARG A 147 -64.52 3.41 -8.05
C ARG A 147 -63.44 4.05 -8.91
N THR A 148 -63.47 5.37 -9.04
CA THR A 148 -62.44 6.08 -9.80
C THR A 148 -61.12 6.14 -9.03
N LEU A 149 -60.00 6.27 -9.74
CA LEU A 149 -58.69 6.39 -9.11
C LEU A 149 -58.57 7.66 -8.25
N LYS A 150 -59.26 8.74 -8.62
CA LYS A 150 -59.29 10.00 -7.87
C LYS A 150 -60.06 9.83 -6.55
N ASP A 151 -61.17 9.09 -6.58
CA ASP A 151 -61.97 8.80 -5.38
C ASP A 151 -61.22 7.83 -4.47
N ALA A 152 -60.58 6.80 -5.05
CA ALA A 152 -59.69 5.90 -4.32
C ALA A 152 -58.59 6.69 -3.60
N ALA A 153 -57.83 7.53 -4.31
CA ALA A 153 -56.75 8.35 -3.74
C ALA A 153 -57.22 9.28 -2.61
N SER A 154 -58.41 9.87 -2.75
CA SER A 154 -59.01 10.75 -1.73
C SER A 154 -59.48 9.99 -0.49
N ALA A 155 -59.86 8.72 -0.63
CA ALA A 155 -60.32 7.86 0.47
C ALA A 155 -59.18 7.14 1.22
N LEU A 156 -57.94 7.17 0.71
CA LEU A 156 -56.81 6.49 1.33
C LEU A 156 -56.41 7.13 2.66
N SER A 157 -56.23 6.27 3.67
CA SER A 157 -55.64 6.65 4.96
C SER A 157 -54.55 5.67 5.35
N GLU A 158 -53.40 6.20 5.80
CA GLU A 158 -52.32 5.40 6.35
C GLU A 158 -52.52 5.21 7.85
N THR A 159 -52.43 3.96 8.30
CA THR A 159 -52.46 3.61 9.72
C THR A 159 -51.19 2.87 10.13
N ALA A 160 -50.95 2.79 11.44
CA ALA A 160 -49.87 1.97 11.98
C ALA A 160 -50.17 0.48 11.74
N VAL A 161 -49.31 -0.16 10.96
CA VAL A 161 -49.40 -1.56 10.56
C VAL A 161 -48.31 -2.39 11.26
N LYS A 162 -48.54 -3.70 11.44
CA LYS A 162 -47.60 -4.59 12.14
C LYS A 162 -46.48 -5.16 11.26
N TRP A 163 -46.63 -5.09 9.95
CA TRP A 163 -45.61 -5.57 9.03
C TRP A 163 -44.47 -4.55 8.94
N THR A 164 -43.27 -5.04 8.67
CA THR A 164 -42.04 -4.24 8.54
C THR A 164 -41.51 -4.36 7.13
N LEU A 165 -41.05 -3.24 6.57
CA LEU A 165 -40.42 -3.18 5.26
C LEU A 165 -39.23 -2.22 5.34
N THR A 166 -38.19 -2.52 4.58
CA THR A 166 -36.99 -1.69 4.48
C THR A 166 -37.27 -0.43 3.63
N GLY A 167 -37.00 0.75 4.19
CA GLY A 167 -37.29 2.05 3.56
C GLY A 167 -38.74 2.55 3.73
N PRO A 168 -39.05 3.76 3.26
CA PRO A 168 -40.34 4.43 3.49
C PRO A 168 -41.49 3.81 2.69
N ARG A 169 -42.73 3.86 3.20
CA ARG A 169 -43.91 3.39 2.47
C ARG A 169 -44.20 4.30 1.28
N THR A 170 -44.50 3.71 0.13
CA THR A 170 -44.60 4.43 -1.15
C THR A 170 -45.97 4.34 -1.80
N SER A 171 -46.83 3.41 -1.37
CA SER A 171 -48.15 3.16 -1.98
C SER A 171 -49.01 4.42 -2.05
N LYS A 172 -49.07 5.21 -0.97
CA LYS A 172 -49.84 6.47 -0.93
C LYS A 172 -49.33 7.46 -1.98
N TRP A 173 -48.02 7.61 -2.08
CA TRP A 173 -47.39 8.51 -3.05
C TRP A 173 -47.66 8.04 -4.49
N CYS A 174 -47.50 6.74 -4.77
CA CYS A 174 -47.73 6.17 -6.11
C CYS A 174 -49.19 6.32 -6.55
N ILE A 175 -50.15 6.06 -5.66
CA ILE A 175 -51.57 6.21 -5.98
C ILE A 175 -51.91 7.68 -6.24
N ASN A 176 -51.38 8.61 -5.45
CA ASN A 176 -51.56 10.04 -5.68
C ASN A 176 -50.89 10.49 -6.99
N TYR A 177 -49.70 9.98 -7.32
CA TYR A 177 -49.02 10.24 -8.59
C TYR A 177 -49.93 9.88 -9.77
N LEU A 178 -50.48 8.66 -9.78
CA LEU A 178 -51.34 8.19 -10.87
C LEU A 178 -52.67 8.94 -10.93
N ALA A 179 -53.23 9.34 -9.78
CA ALA A 179 -54.45 10.12 -9.71
C ALA A 179 -54.27 11.55 -10.27
N ILE A 180 -53.11 12.15 -10.02
CA ILE A 180 -52.75 13.50 -10.52
C ILE A 180 -52.37 13.44 -12.00
N GLU A 181 -51.65 12.41 -12.42
CA GLU A 181 -51.32 12.16 -13.81
C GLU A 181 -52.58 11.99 -14.68
N GLY A 182 -53.64 11.40 -14.12
CA GLY A 182 -54.96 11.31 -14.76
C GLY A 182 -55.05 10.34 -15.93
N LEU A 183 -53.98 9.58 -16.22
CA LEU A 183 -53.93 8.57 -17.29
C LEU A 183 -54.43 7.18 -16.84
N GLY A 184 -54.48 6.94 -15.53
CA GLY A 184 -54.78 5.63 -14.95
C GLY A 184 -53.65 4.61 -15.14
N PHE A 185 -53.83 3.39 -14.63
CA PHE A 185 -52.78 2.35 -14.62
C PHE A 185 -52.30 1.92 -16.01
N GLU A 186 -53.23 1.77 -16.95
CA GLU A 186 -52.92 1.36 -18.33
C GLU A 186 -52.26 2.49 -19.11
N GLY A 187 -52.81 3.71 -19.01
CA GLY A 187 -52.25 4.89 -19.65
C GLY A 187 -50.85 5.23 -19.14
N HIS A 188 -50.60 5.05 -17.83
CA HIS A 188 -49.27 5.21 -17.25
C HIS A 188 -48.26 4.21 -17.82
N HIS A 189 -48.64 2.93 -17.95
CA HIS A 189 -47.79 1.91 -18.57
C HIS A 189 -47.43 2.27 -20.02
N GLU A 190 -48.41 2.68 -20.82
CA GLU A 190 -48.17 3.07 -22.21
C GLU A 190 -47.31 4.34 -22.30
N ARG A 191 -47.49 5.31 -21.39
CA ARG A 191 -46.61 6.48 -21.29
C ARG A 191 -45.17 6.08 -21.00
N LEU A 192 -44.94 5.18 -20.05
CA LEU A 192 -43.60 4.68 -19.75
C LEU A 192 -42.95 4.08 -21.00
N ARG A 193 -43.67 3.23 -21.73
CA ARG A 193 -43.18 2.62 -22.98
C ARG A 193 -42.87 3.66 -24.05
N GLN A 194 -43.73 4.67 -24.22
CA GLN A 194 -43.53 5.74 -25.20
C GLN A 194 -42.30 6.60 -24.88
N VAL A 195 -42.15 7.04 -23.61
CA VAL A 195 -41.03 7.87 -23.16
C VAL A 195 -39.71 7.11 -23.26
N THR A 196 -39.70 5.83 -22.91
CA THR A 196 -38.47 5.02 -22.88
C THR A 196 -38.18 4.30 -24.19
N ARG A 197 -39.12 4.33 -25.16
CA ARG A 197 -39.12 3.53 -26.40
C ARG A 197 -38.90 2.04 -26.15
N ALA A 198 -39.44 1.53 -25.05
CA ALA A 198 -39.33 0.12 -24.67
C ALA A 198 -40.42 -0.71 -25.34
N ASP A 199 -40.03 -1.85 -25.91
CA ASP A 199 -40.95 -2.85 -26.43
C ASP A 199 -41.44 -3.80 -25.32
N SER A 200 -42.45 -4.61 -25.61
CA SER A 200 -43.00 -5.56 -24.63
C SER A 200 -42.01 -6.66 -24.21
N SER A 201 -40.95 -6.89 -25.00
CA SER A 201 -39.89 -7.86 -24.68
C SER A 201 -38.79 -7.28 -23.79
N SER A 202 -38.76 -5.96 -23.63
CA SER A 202 -37.78 -5.25 -22.83
C SER A 202 -37.94 -5.60 -21.35
N TRP A 203 -36.81 -5.68 -20.65
CA TRP A 203 -36.75 -6.16 -19.27
C TRP A 203 -37.79 -5.48 -18.36
N GLY A 204 -38.63 -6.27 -17.71
CA GLY A 204 -39.63 -5.77 -16.77
C GLY A 204 -40.85 -5.08 -17.40
N ILE A 205 -40.92 -4.83 -18.71
CA ILE A 205 -42.07 -4.11 -19.31
C ILE A 205 -43.35 -4.94 -19.24
N GLN A 206 -43.31 -6.22 -19.64
CA GLN A 206 -44.48 -7.09 -19.49
C GLN A 206 -44.90 -7.26 -18.02
N GLU A 207 -43.93 -7.35 -17.11
CA GLU A 207 -44.18 -7.43 -15.67
C GLU A 207 -44.84 -6.16 -15.15
N HIS A 208 -44.37 -4.99 -15.58
CA HIS A 208 -44.96 -3.69 -15.24
C HIS A 208 -46.42 -3.65 -15.65
N PHE A 209 -46.77 -4.09 -16.85
CA PHE A 209 -48.17 -4.14 -17.29
C PHE A 209 -49.03 -5.03 -16.39
N GLN A 210 -48.58 -6.25 -16.09
CA GLN A 210 -49.32 -7.20 -15.26
C GLN A 210 -49.53 -6.68 -13.83
N ILE A 211 -48.49 -6.08 -13.23
CA ILE A 211 -48.59 -5.51 -11.89
C ILE A 211 -49.53 -4.29 -11.90
N SER A 212 -49.42 -3.40 -12.89
CA SER A 212 -50.34 -2.25 -13.04
C SER A 212 -51.80 -2.71 -13.14
N MET A 213 -52.09 -3.78 -13.88
CA MET A 213 -53.45 -4.32 -13.99
C MET A 213 -53.92 -5.00 -12.70
N SER A 214 -53.04 -5.72 -12.00
CA SER A 214 -53.37 -6.30 -10.69
C SER A 214 -53.69 -5.22 -9.65
N LEU A 215 -52.89 -4.15 -9.61
CA LEU A 215 -53.13 -2.99 -8.73
C LEU A 215 -54.41 -2.25 -9.09
N ARG A 216 -54.74 -2.14 -10.38
CA ARG A 216 -56.03 -1.60 -10.82
C ARG A 216 -57.19 -2.39 -10.19
N GLN A 217 -57.18 -3.72 -10.31
CA GLN A 217 -58.25 -4.55 -9.76
C GLN A 217 -58.31 -4.43 -8.23
N ALA A 218 -57.18 -4.52 -7.54
CA ALA A 218 -57.11 -4.43 -6.09
C ALA A 218 -57.63 -3.08 -5.54
N LEU A 219 -57.32 -1.97 -6.21
CA LEU A 219 -57.65 -0.62 -5.71
C LEU A 219 -58.99 -0.11 -6.18
N LEU A 220 -59.37 -0.40 -7.43
CA LEU A 220 -60.57 0.18 -8.04
C LEU A 220 -61.77 -0.75 -7.96
N VAL A 221 -61.57 -2.07 -8.09
CA VAL A 221 -62.66 -3.06 -8.14
C VAL A 221 -62.86 -3.74 -6.79
N ASP A 222 -61.79 -4.29 -6.21
CA ASP A 222 -61.81 -4.86 -4.84
C ASP A 222 -61.86 -3.76 -3.76
N GLN A 223 -61.62 -2.51 -4.16
CA GLN A 223 -61.69 -1.30 -3.33
C GLN A 223 -60.90 -1.42 -2.03
N LEU A 224 -59.68 -1.94 -2.14
CA LEU A 224 -58.77 -2.09 -1.01
C LEU A 224 -58.06 -0.78 -0.68
N ASN A 225 -57.78 -0.55 0.60
CA ASN A 225 -56.92 0.54 1.05
C ASN A 225 -55.46 0.14 0.82
N GLY A 226 -54.97 0.43 -0.38
CA GLY A 226 -53.63 0.08 -0.85
C GLY A 226 -52.50 0.53 0.06
N CYS A 227 -52.68 1.62 0.80
CA CYS A 227 -51.68 2.11 1.74
C CYS A 227 -51.33 1.04 2.78
N ASN A 228 -52.32 0.35 3.34
CA ASN A 228 -52.14 -0.50 4.53
C ASN A 228 -51.87 -1.98 4.21
N LEU A 229 -51.75 -2.33 2.93
CA LEU A 229 -51.52 -3.69 2.45
C LEU A 229 -50.07 -3.89 2.01
N LEU A 230 -49.37 -4.83 2.65
CA LEU A 230 -47.99 -5.18 2.29
C LEU A 230 -47.89 -5.70 0.83
N SER A 231 -48.90 -6.44 0.36
CA SER A 231 -48.95 -6.96 -1.01
C SER A 231 -49.03 -5.84 -2.05
N VAL A 232 -49.73 -4.75 -1.76
CA VAL A 232 -49.82 -3.58 -2.63
C VAL A 232 -48.51 -2.78 -2.58
N GLU A 233 -47.94 -2.60 -1.39
CA GLU A 233 -46.66 -1.91 -1.21
C GLU A 233 -45.53 -2.59 -1.99
N VAL A 234 -45.37 -3.91 -1.88
CA VAL A 234 -44.32 -4.64 -2.60
C VAL A 234 -44.49 -4.54 -4.13
N GLN A 235 -45.74 -4.53 -4.61
CA GLN A 235 -46.04 -4.35 -6.03
C GLN A 235 -45.67 -2.93 -6.52
N PHE A 236 -46.01 -1.88 -5.77
CA PHE A 236 -45.57 -0.52 -6.11
C PHE A 236 -44.06 -0.35 -6.03
N ARG A 237 -43.37 -1.00 -5.08
CA ARG A 237 -41.90 -1.03 -5.04
C ARG A 237 -41.31 -1.69 -6.29
N ARG A 238 -41.97 -2.74 -6.80
CA ARG A 238 -41.53 -3.43 -8.03
C ARG A 238 -41.74 -2.57 -9.28
N LEU A 239 -42.87 -1.87 -9.40
CA LEU A 239 -43.09 -0.88 -10.48
C LEU A 239 -42.00 0.20 -10.46
N GLN A 240 -41.76 0.83 -9.30
CA GLN A 240 -40.71 1.83 -9.13
C GLN A 240 -39.30 1.30 -9.47
N THR A 241 -39.01 0.03 -9.18
CA THR A 241 -37.73 -0.61 -9.53
C THR A 241 -37.58 -0.74 -11.05
N ILE A 242 -38.64 -1.17 -11.72
CA ILE A 242 -38.65 -1.29 -13.19
C ILE A 242 -38.47 0.10 -13.80
N GLU A 243 -39.24 1.09 -13.36
CA GLU A 243 -39.12 2.47 -13.87
C GLU A 243 -37.74 3.09 -13.61
N TYR A 244 -37.16 2.89 -12.43
CA TYR A 244 -35.81 3.37 -12.12
C TYR A 244 -34.76 2.80 -13.07
N SER A 245 -34.89 1.53 -13.50
CA SER A 245 -33.98 0.93 -14.48
C SER A 245 -34.00 1.62 -15.85
N TYR A 246 -35.09 2.34 -16.17
CA TYR A 246 -35.25 3.11 -17.39
C TYR A 246 -35.03 4.63 -17.19
N ALA A 247 -34.63 5.08 -16.00
CA ALA A 247 -34.49 6.50 -15.68
C ALA A 247 -33.50 7.27 -16.57
N GLU A 248 -32.37 6.66 -16.92
CA GLU A 248 -31.40 7.28 -17.83
C GLU A 248 -31.95 7.43 -19.26
N LYS A 249 -32.63 6.39 -19.77
CA LYS A 249 -33.25 6.42 -21.10
C LYS A 249 -34.36 7.48 -21.16
N ALA A 250 -35.18 7.59 -20.13
CA ALA A 250 -36.22 8.62 -20.04
C ALA A 250 -35.61 10.04 -20.06
N ARG A 251 -34.55 10.29 -19.26
CA ARG A 251 -33.82 11.58 -19.25
C ARG A 251 -33.22 11.93 -20.61
N GLU A 252 -32.64 10.95 -21.30
CA GLU A 252 -32.02 11.17 -22.61
C GLU A 252 -33.05 11.57 -23.67
N GLN A 253 -34.23 10.92 -23.68
CA GLN A 253 -35.30 11.25 -24.63
C GLN A 253 -35.94 12.61 -24.33
N GLU A 254 -36.10 12.97 -23.06
CA GLU A 254 -36.55 14.30 -22.65
C GLU A 254 -35.57 15.39 -23.08
N SER A 255 -34.26 15.19 -22.91
CA SER A 255 -33.23 16.14 -23.35
C SER A 255 -33.25 16.35 -24.87
N LYS A 256 -33.47 15.29 -25.64
CA LYS A 256 -33.62 15.35 -27.10
C LYS A 256 -34.85 16.13 -27.55
N ALA A 257 -35.95 16.09 -26.80
CA ALA A 257 -37.17 16.82 -27.11
C ALA A 257 -37.04 18.35 -26.89
N VAL A 258 -36.12 18.80 -26.02
CA VAL A 258 -35.96 20.20 -25.62
C VAL A 258 -34.81 20.92 -26.36
N GLY A 259 -34.20 20.26 -27.37
CA GLY A 259 -33.18 20.89 -28.22
C GLY A 259 -31.79 21.03 -27.56
N GLY A 260 -31.51 20.28 -26.50
CA GLY A 260 -30.17 20.04 -25.97
C GLY A 260 -29.44 21.21 -25.29
N ARG A 261 -30.05 22.40 -25.14
CA ARG A 261 -29.39 23.57 -24.50
C ARG A 261 -29.52 23.60 -22.97
N LEU A 262 -30.64 23.13 -22.43
CA LEU A 262 -30.94 23.01 -21.00
C LEU A 262 -31.80 21.76 -20.82
N THR A 263 -31.61 21.03 -19.72
CA THR A 263 -32.53 19.96 -19.33
C THR A 263 -33.89 20.56 -18.94
N LEU A 264 -34.97 19.79 -19.10
CA LEU A 264 -36.31 20.24 -18.69
C LEU A 264 -36.36 20.57 -17.18
N GLU A 265 -35.60 19.85 -16.37
CA GLU A 265 -35.44 20.08 -14.92
C GLU A 265 -34.78 21.44 -14.64
N GLU A 266 -33.71 21.78 -15.35
CA GLU A 266 -33.08 23.11 -15.25
C GLU A 266 -34.06 24.20 -15.68
N GLN A 267 -34.82 24.02 -16.77
CA GLN A 267 -35.81 25.01 -17.22
C GLN A 267 -36.92 25.25 -16.20
N THR A 268 -37.47 24.19 -15.59
CA THR A 268 -38.51 24.33 -14.55
C THR A 268 -37.96 24.96 -13.27
N THR A 269 -36.74 24.59 -12.87
CA THR A 269 -36.08 25.13 -11.67
C THR A 269 -35.73 26.62 -11.84
N PHE A 270 -35.18 27.02 -13.00
CA PHE A 270 -34.93 28.43 -13.32
C PHE A 270 -36.21 29.23 -13.55
N GLY A 271 -37.29 28.60 -14.00
CA GLY A 271 -38.60 29.22 -14.23
C GLY A 271 -39.46 29.40 -12.98
N GLY A 272 -39.00 28.97 -11.79
CA GLY A 272 -39.75 29.08 -10.54
C GLY A 272 -41.00 28.18 -10.45
N MET A 273 -41.16 27.25 -11.39
CA MET A 273 -42.25 26.26 -11.37
C MET A 273 -41.74 24.98 -10.72
N THR A 274 -42.24 24.65 -9.52
CA THR A 274 -41.92 23.36 -8.88
C THR A 274 -42.61 22.26 -9.67
N ARG A 275 -41.83 21.42 -10.34
CA ARG A 275 -42.34 20.21 -10.97
C ARG A 275 -42.87 19.29 -9.85
N GLN A 276 -44.19 19.21 -9.70
CA GLN A 276 -44.79 18.44 -8.60
C GLN A 276 -44.47 16.93 -8.70
N TYR A 277 -44.23 16.41 -9.91
CA TYR A 277 -43.88 15.00 -10.15
C TYR A 277 -42.97 14.82 -11.40
N SER A 278 -42.00 13.91 -11.31
CA SER A 278 -41.14 13.49 -12.43
C SER A 278 -41.91 12.74 -13.52
N THR A 279 -41.30 12.48 -14.68
CA THR A 279 -41.95 11.69 -15.75
C THR A 279 -42.12 10.22 -15.38
N LEU A 280 -41.28 9.73 -14.47
CA LEU A 280 -41.34 8.40 -13.92
C LEU A 280 -41.95 8.45 -12.52
N MET A 281 -42.74 7.44 -12.17
CA MET A 281 -43.33 7.24 -10.86
C MET A 281 -42.28 6.62 -9.94
N ILE A 282 -41.39 7.46 -9.40
CA ILE A 282 -40.37 7.06 -8.42
C ILE A 282 -40.51 7.96 -7.18
N CYS A 283 -40.84 7.38 -6.04
CA CYS A 283 -41.02 8.13 -4.80
C CYS A 283 -39.68 8.76 -4.34
N PRO A 284 -39.62 10.08 -4.12
CA PRO A 284 -38.39 10.76 -3.70
C PRO A 284 -37.79 10.21 -2.40
N GLU A 285 -38.62 9.96 -1.39
CA GLU A 285 -38.17 9.42 -0.10
C GLU A 285 -37.55 8.03 -0.24
N LEU A 286 -38.10 7.21 -1.16
CA LEU A 286 -37.52 5.91 -1.48
C LEU A 286 -36.18 6.06 -2.19
N LEU A 287 -36.06 7.00 -3.12
CA LEU A 287 -34.82 7.25 -3.85
C LEU A 287 -33.69 7.72 -2.92
N ASP A 288 -34.01 8.61 -1.98
CA ASP A 288 -33.05 9.08 -0.96
C ASP A 288 -32.63 7.95 -0.01
N TYR A 289 -33.58 7.09 0.39
CA TYR A 289 -33.29 5.90 1.17
C TYR A 289 -32.36 4.94 0.42
N VAL A 290 -32.65 4.65 -0.85
CA VAL A 290 -31.82 3.77 -1.69
C VAL A 290 -30.42 4.38 -1.90
N ARG A 291 -30.31 5.69 -2.12
CA ARG A 291 -29.00 6.38 -2.22
C ARG A 291 -28.20 6.22 -0.94
N THR A 292 -28.81 6.47 0.20
CA THR A 292 -28.15 6.36 1.52
C THR A 292 -27.72 4.93 1.81
N GLU A 293 -28.57 3.94 1.53
CA GLU A 293 -28.24 2.53 1.75
C GLU A 293 -27.20 2.02 0.75
N THR A 294 -27.26 2.41 -0.53
CA THR A 294 -26.23 2.03 -1.52
C THR A 294 -24.87 2.67 -1.21
N GLU A 295 -24.83 3.89 -0.68
CA GLU A 295 -23.61 4.50 -0.17
C GLU A 295 -23.06 3.78 1.07
N ARG A 296 -23.94 3.39 2.01
CA ARG A 296 -23.58 2.56 3.17
C ARG A 296 -23.07 1.18 2.76
N GLU A 297 -23.76 0.52 1.82
CA GLU A 297 -23.36 -0.78 1.28
C GLU A 297 -22.09 -0.69 0.44
N ALA A 298 -21.86 0.37 -0.33
CA ALA A 298 -20.60 0.58 -1.04
C ALA A 298 -19.43 0.81 -0.06
N THR A 299 -19.69 1.48 1.06
CA THR A 299 -18.71 1.70 2.14
C THR A 299 -18.44 0.41 2.91
N LEU A 300 -19.48 -0.38 3.19
CA LEU A 300 -19.41 -1.69 3.82
C LEU A 300 -18.78 -2.74 2.89
N ALA A 301 -19.06 -2.69 1.59
CA ALA A 301 -18.45 -3.56 0.59
C ALA A 301 -16.99 -3.20 0.38
N LYS A 302 -16.61 -1.92 0.44
CA LYS A 302 -15.19 -1.50 0.49
C LYS A 302 -14.49 -2.02 1.76
N SER A 303 -15.15 -1.98 2.92
CA SER A 303 -14.56 -2.49 4.17
C SER A 303 -14.49 -4.02 4.22
N LEU A 304 -15.51 -4.73 3.71
CA LEU A 304 -15.56 -6.19 3.61
C LEU A 304 -14.65 -6.72 2.49
N ARG A 305 -14.49 -6.00 1.38
CA ARG A 305 -13.53 -6.30 0.32
C ARG A 305 -12.10 -6.10 0.82
N LYS A 306 -11.84 -5.03 1.57
CA LYS A 306 -10.58 -4.83 2.30
C LYS A 306 -10.31 -5.96 3.30
N ALA A 307 -11.33 -6.40 4.05
CA ALA A 307 -11.21 -7.53 4.99
C ALA A 307 -11.04 -8.91 4.30
N ARG A 308 -11.65 -9.12 3.13
CA ARG A 308 -11.46 -10.34 2.31
C ARG A 308 -10.09 -10.37 1.66
N GLU A 309 -9.65 -9.24 1.09
CA GLU A 309 -8.31 -9.07 0.52
C GLU A 309 -7.24 -9.19 1.61
N GLU A 310 -7.46 -8.70 2.83
CA GLU A 310 -6.58 -8.91 3.99
C GLU A 310 -6.54 -10.40 4.42
N ARG A 311 -7.68 -11.12 4.45
CA ARG A 311 -7.70 -12.56 4.78
C ARG A 311 -7.04 -13.44 3.70
N GLU A 312 -7.19 -13.09 2.43
CA GLU A 312 -6.55 -13.80 1.32
C GLU A 312 -5.05 -13.46 1.19
N ALA A 313 -4.66 -12.21 1.47
CA ALA A 313 -3.28 -11.76 1.57
C ALA A 313 -2.57 -12.32 2.81
N LEU A 314 -3.26 -12.57 3.92
CA LEU A 314 -2.72 -13.27 5.09
C LEU A 314 -2.40 -14.73 4.77
N ARG A 315 -3.26 -15.42 4.00
CA ARG A 315 -3.07 -16.83 3.64
C ARG A 315 -2.03 -17.05 2.52
N LYS A 316 -2.01 -16.18 1.49
CA LYS A 316 -0.95 -16.15 0.47
C LYS A 316 0.37 -15.63 1.06
N GLY A 317 0.29 -14.63 1.94
CA GLY A 317 1.41 -14.07 2.69
C GLY A 317 2.05 -15.04 3.67
N GLN A 318 1.31 -15.95 4.33
CA GLN A 318 1.91 -16.97 5.20
C GLN A 318 2.77 -17.97 4.40
N ASN A 319 2.27 -18.50 3.28
CA ASN A 319 3.07 -19.41 2.43
C ASN A 319 4.24 -18.70 1.74
N GLN A 320 4.09 -17.43 1.36
CA GLN A 320 5.14 -16.64 0.73
C GLN A 320 6.16 -16.09 1.76
N LYS A 321 5.76 -15.84 3.01
CA LYS A 321 6.65 -15.50 4.14
C LYS A 321 7.48 -16.70 4.57
N THR A 322 6.91 -17.90 4.64
CA THR A 322 7.68 -19.12 4.97
C THR A 322 8.70 -19.44 3.89
N LYS A 323 8.33 -19.31 2.61
CA LYS A 323 9.24 -19.48 1.47
C LYS A 323 10.33 -18.40 1.43
N GLY A 324 9.96 -17.13 1.60
CA GLY A 324 10.91 -16.01 1.65
C GLY A 324 11.86 -16.09 2.83
N LYS A 325 11.38 -16.51 4.02
CA LYS A 325 12.22 -16.78 5.19
C LYS A 325 13.24 -17.88 4.91
N GLN A 326 12.81 -19.00 4.31
CA GLN A 326 13.72 -20.09 3.94
C GLN A 326 14.76 -19.66 2.89
N GLU A 327 14.36 -18.87 1.89
CA GLU A 327 15.28 -18.32 0.88
C GLU A 327 16.34 -17.39 1.53
N GLU A 328 15.94 -16.54 2.49
CA GLU A 328 16.86 -15.65 3.20
C GLU A 328 17.82 -16.40 4.14
N VAL A 329 17.32 -17.42 4.85
CA VAL A 329 18.16 -18.32 5.68
C VAL A 329 19.17 -19.04 4.79
N GLN A 330 18.72 -19.68 3.71
CA GLN A 330 19.60 -20.41 2.80
C GLN A 330 20.62 -19.49 2.13
N SER A 331 20.22 -18.28 1.72
CA SER A 331 21.12 -17.28 1.15
C SER A 331 22.22 -16.89 2.14
N THR A 332 21.86 -16.65 3.41
CA THR A 332 22.81 -16.30 4.47
C THR A 332 23.80 -17.43 4.73
N VAL A 333 23.31 -18.67 4.85
CA VAL A 333 24.16 -19.87 5.00
C VAL A 333 25.11 -20.03 3.81
N ASN A 334 24.62 -19.85 2.59
CA ASN A 334 25.45 -19.95 1.38
C ASN A 334 26.58 -18.93 1.38
N VAL A 335 26.30 -17.67 1.75
CA VAL A 335 27.32 -16.61 1.81
C VAL A 335 28.37 -16.90 2.89
N LEU A 336 27.96 -17.35 4.07
CA LEU A 336 28.90 -17.74 5.13
C LEU A 336 29.82 -18.89 4.69
N ASN A 337 29.25 -19.89 4.01
CA ASN A 337 30.04 -20.98 3.45
C ASN A 337 31.02 -20.49 2.36
N MET A 338 30.61 -19.55 1.52
CA MET A 338 31.49 -18.94 0.51
C MET A 338 32.64 -18.17 1.16
N MET A 339 32.38 -17.41 2.22
CA MET A 339 33.41 -16.70 2.97
C MET A 339 34.42 -17.65 3.62
N HIS A 340 34.01 -18.87 3.97
CA HIS A 340 34.90 -19.92 4.49
C HIS A 340 35.64 -20.70 3.37
N GLY A 341 35.48 -20.33 2.10
CA GLY A 341 36.10 -21.01 0.95
C GLY A 341 35.30 -22.18 0.36
N GLY A 342 34.07 -22.41 0.83
CA GLY A 342 33.16 -23.45 0.36
C GLY A 342 32.50 -23.14 -0.99
N THR A 343 32.08 -24.19 -1.69
CA THR A 343 31.40 -24.08 -2.99
C THR A 343 29.93 -23.69 -2.80
N GLY A 344 29.62 -22.41 -2.60
CA GLY A 344 28.27 -21.85 -2.33
C GLY A 344 27.11 -22.45 -3.12
N GLY A 345 26.58 -23.57 -2.64
CA GLY A 345 25.43 -24.29 -3.15
C GLY A 345 24.64 -24.84 -1.96
N PRO A 346 23.36 -25.21 -2.13
CA PRO A 346 22.58 -25.80 -1.05
C PRO A 346 23.31 -27.04 -0.56
N MET A 347 23.81 -26.99 0.69
CA MET A 347 24.28 -28.20 1.35
C MET A 347 23.07 -29.11 1.53
N SER A 348 23.00 -30.17 0.74
CA SER A 348 22.29 -31.37 1.17
C SER A 348 23.18 -31.96 2.28
N PRO A 349 22.69 -32.12 3.52
CA PRO A 349 23.49 -32.66 4.60
C PRO A 349 23.78 -34.12 4.28
N LYS A 350 24.92 -34.37 3.63
CA LYS A 350 25.50 -35.71 3.53
C LYS A 350 26.47 -35.86 4.70
N GLY A 351 25.91 -35.93 5.91
CA GLY A 351 26.62 -36.09 7.18
C GLY A 351 25.89 -35.44 8.35
N ASP A 352 26.10 -35.98 9.56
CA ASP A 352 25.56 -35.40 10.79
C ASP A 352 26.15 -34.00 11.03
N ILE A 353 25.27 -33.01 11.20
CA ILE A 353 25.68 -31.65 11.57
C ILE A 353 26.18 -31.65 13.02
N SER A 354 27.28 -30.97 13.28
CA SER A 354 27.77 -30.80 14.66
C SER A 354 26.79 -29.94 15.49
N SER A 355 26.79 -30.12 16.81
CA SER A 355 26.01 -29.28 17.74
C SER A 355 26.30 -27.78 17.57
N GLY A 356 27.55 -27.41 17.24
CA GLY A 356 27.91 -26.03 16.94
C GLY A 356 27.26 -25.50 15.66
N GLN A 357 27.27 -26.28 14.58
CA GLN A 357 26.58 -25.92 13.32
C GLN A 357 25.07 -25.81 13.53
N GLN A 358 24.48 -26.70 14.32
CA GLN A 358 23.07 -26.64 14.67
C GLN A 358 22.72 -25.32 15.39
N LYS A 359 23.49 -24.92 16.40
CA LYS A 359 23.29 -23.64 17.10
C LYS A 359 23.43 -22.43 16.17
N VAL A 360 24.37 -22.47 15.21
CA VAL A 360 24.54 -21.40 14.22
C VAL A 360 23.34 -21.33 13.27
N LEU A 361 22.83 -22.47 12.81
CA LEU A 361 21.62 -22.53 11.97
C LEU A 361 20.40 -21.99 12.72
N GLU A 362 20.20 -22.43 13.96
CA GLU A 362 19.14 -21.91 14.84
C GLU A 362 19.24 -20.39 15.02
N PHE A 363 20.46 -19.87 15.23
CA PHE A 363 20.69 -18.42 15.35
C PHE A 363 20.35 -17.66 14.06
N ILE A 364 20.73 -18.19 12.88
CA ILE A 364 20.41 -17.58 11.58
C ILE A 364 18.89 -17.60 11.37
N GLU A 365 18.23 -18.73 11.62
CA GLU A 365 16.79 -18.87 11.48
C GLU A 365 16.01 -17.91 12.38
N GLN A 366 16.43 -17.77 13.63
CA GLN A 366 15.86 -16.83 14.59
C GLN A 366 16.10 -15.38 14.16
N SER A 367 17.30 -15.04 13.70
CA SER A 367 17.66 -13.69 13.24
C SER A 367 16.85 -13.29 12.00
N VAL A 368 16.70 -14.18 11.02
CA VAL A 368 15.87 -13.94 9.83
C VAL A 368 14.38 -13.88 10.19
N ALA A 369 13.93 -14.71 11.14
CA ALA A 369 12.55 -14.65 11.64
C ALA A 369 12.24 -13.29 12.28
N ALA A 370 13.15 -12.83 13.15
CA ALA A 370 13.02 -11.58 13.88
C ALA A 370 12.99 -10.35 12.95
N LEU A 371 13.74 -10.41 11.84
CA LEU A 371 13.76 -9.35 10.81
C LEU A 371 12.38 -9.12 10.15
N GLY A 372 11.49 -10.11 10.19
CA GLY A 372 10.14 -10.00 9.65
C GLY A 372 10.11 -9.89 8.13
N SER A 373 9.00 -9.39 7.58
CA SER A 373 8.85 -9.21 6.13
C SER A 373 9.46 -7.89 5.65
N PRO A 374 10.00 -7.83 4.41
CA PRO A 374 10.47 -6.58 3.84
C PRO A 374 9.34 -5.54 3.76
N PRO A 375 9.65 -4.24 3.96
CA PRO A 375 8.70 -3.17 3.74
C PRO A 375 8.31 -3.09 2.25
N GLN A 376 7.15 -2.49 1.96
CA GLN A 376 6.75 -2.13 0.58
C GLN A 376 7.60 -0.96 0.11
N LEU A 377 8.82 -1.26 -0.33
CA LEU A 377 9.83 -0.30 -0.77
C LEU A 377 10.57 -0.89 -1.96
N SER A 378 10.61 -0.16 -3.08
CA SER A 378 11.35 -0.57 -4.27
C SER A 378 12.86 -0.36 -4.10
N GLY A 379 13.64 -1.03 -4.94
CA GLY A 379 15.10 -0.86 -5.03
C GLY A 379 15.53 0.61 -5.16
N PRO A 380 15.02 1.35 -6.17
CA PRO A 380 15.32 2.76 -6.36
C PRO A 380 14.92 3.64 -5.17
N GLU A 381 13.74 3.42 -4.59
CA GLU A 381 13.29 4.18 -3.41
C GLU A 381 14.19 3.91 -2.19
N ALA A 382 14.68 2.68 -2.01
CA ALA A 382 15.64 2.38 -0.95
C ALA A 382 16.97 3.10 -1.14
N LEU A 383 17.48 3.19 -2.38
CA LEU A 383 18.69 3.97 -2.68
C LEU A 383 18.47 5.47 -2.43
N GLU A 384 17.26 5.98 -2.71
CA GLU A 384 16.89 7.36 -2.44
C GLU A 384 16.77 7.65 -0.94
N GLU A 385 16.06 6.81 -0.17
CA GLU A 385 15.93 6.94 1.28
C GLU A 385 17.30 6.87 1.98
N LEU A 386 18.23 6.05 1.46
CA LEU A 386 19.60 5.97 1.95
C LEU A 386 20.55 7.03 1.35
N ARG A 387 20.05 7.89 0.45
CA ARG A 387 20.80 8.95 -0.25
C ARG A 387 21.99 8.45 -1.06
N VAL A 388 21.93 7.22 -1.56
CA VAL A 388 22.98 6.59 -2.36
C VAL A 388 23.07 7.20 -3.77
N SER A 389 21.96 7.67 -4.35
CA SER A 389 21.94 8.31 -5.68
C SER A 389 22.81 9.58 -5.74
N VAL A 390 23.60 9.74 -6.80
CA VAL A 390 24.56 10.85 -6.98
C VAL A 390 24.01 11.86 -7.99
N GLY A 391 24.07 13.15 -7.64
CA GLY A 391 23.93 14.27 -8.56
C GLY A 391 22.50 14.65 -8.94
N TYR A 392 22.29 15.96 -9.13
CA TYR A 392 21.05 16.59 -9.57
C TYR A 392 20.63 16.22 -11.02
N GLY A 393 21.42 15.45 -11.78
CA GLY A 393 21.35 15.47 -13.25
C GLY A 393 21.22 14.17 -14.04
N GLU A 394 21.51 12.96 -13.53
CA GLU A 394 21.72 11.79 -14.44
C GLU A 394 20.91 10.51 -14.14
N THR A 395 19.89 10.58 -13.31
CA THR A 395 18.79 9.59 -13.32
C THR A 395 17.49 10.33 -13.01
N PRO A 396 16.31 9.81 -13.42
CA PRO A 396 15.03 10.40 -13.02
C PRO A 396 14.83 10.14 -11.52
N ALA A 397 15.57 10.87 -10.70
CA ALA A 397 15.49 10.86 -9.26
C ALA A 397 14.53 11.99 -8.88
N SER A 398 13.56 11.70 -8.01
CA SER A 398 12.92 12.76 -7.23
C SER A 398 14.02 13.46 -6.46
N CYS A 399 14.31 14.69 -6.86
CA CYS A 399 15.20 15.56 -6.11
C CYS A 399 14.74 15.59 -4.63
N PRO A 400 15.65 15.46 -3.64
CA PRO A 400 15.29 15.63 -2.23
C PRO A 400 14.79 17.05 -1.93
N LEU A 401 15.09 17.99 -2.83
CA LEU A 401 14.50 19.31 -2.80
C LEU A 401 12.99 19.24 -3.03
N GLY A 402 12.25 19.92 -2.17
CA GLY A 402 10.87 20.27 -2.45
C GLY A 402 10.82 21.66 -3.06
N SER A 403 9.91 21.88 -4.00
CA SER A 403 9.65 23.23 -4.49
C SER A 403 8.91 24.02 -3.43
N PHE A 404 9.27 25.28 -3.23
CA PHE A 404 8.62 26.18 -2.28
C PHE A 404 7.09 26.15 -2.42
N ASP A 405 6.43 25.91 -1.30
CA ASP A 405 5.00 26.07 -1.09
C ASP A 405 4.80 26.61 0.33
N PRO A 406 4.34 27.87 0.49
CA PRO A 406 4.19 28.51 1.79
C PRO A 406 3.41 27.66 2.81
N ALA A 407 2.34 26.98 2.38
CA ALA A 407 1.49 26.19 3.28
C ALA A 407 2.19 24.93 3.79
N SER A 408 3.09 24.38 2.99
CA SER A 408 3.81 23.14 3.28
C SER A 408 5.09 23.34 4.10
N VAL A 409 5.64 24.56 4.19
CA VAL A 409 6.84 24.83 5.02
C VAL A 409 6.54 24.61 6.51
N SER A 410 7.21 23.65 7.11
CA SER A 410 7.21 23.36 8.55
C SER A 410 7.99 24.44 9.30
N LEU A 411 7.25 25.43 9.79
CA LEU A 411 7.67 26.43 10.76
C LEU A 411 6.78 26.30 12.01
N ALA A 412 7.13 27.00 13.09
CA ALA A 412 6.28 27.06 14.28
C ALA A 412 4.90 27.67 13.98
N SER A 413 3.90 27.27 14.76
CA SER A 413 2.51 27.75 14.64
C SER A 413 2.30 29.15 15.22
N GLY A 414 3.25 29.65 16.01
CA GLY A 414 3.24 30.98 16.60
C GLY A 414 4.63 31.59 16.63
N GLU A 415 4.72 32.83 17.10
CA GLU A 415 5.97 33.55 17.28
C GLU A 415 6.94 32.74 18.17
N ILE A 416 8.18 32.58 17.70
CA ILE A 416 9.27 32.02 18.48
C ILE A 416 10.01 33.19 19.12
N ARG A 417 10.22 33.09 20.44
CA ARG A 417 11.14 33.96 21.17
C ARG A 417 12.44 33.21 21.35
N PRO A 418 13.44 33.40 20.48
CA PRO A 418 14.70 32.71 20.63
C PRO A 418 15.41 33.20 21.90
N VAL A 419 16.25 32.34 22.45
CA VAL A 419 16.96 32.58 23.72
C VAL A 419 18.45 32.66 23.41
N ALA A 420 19.09 33.73 23.89
CA ALA A 420 20.52 33.96 23.79
C ALA A 420 21.36 32.73 24.19
N LEU A 421 22.38 32.39 23.39
CA LEU A 421 23.25 31.23 23.61
C LEU A 421 23.90 31.26 24.99
N GLU A 422 24.38 32.42 25.44
CA GLU A 422 25.00 32.59 26.75
C GLU A 422 24.02 32.30 27.90
N LYS A 423 22.73 32.62 27.72
CA LYS A 423 21.69 32.34 28.72
C LYS A 423 21.34 30.86 28.73
N LEU A 424 21.22 30.25 27.55
CA LEU A 424 20.99 28.82 27.42
C LEU A 424 22.15 28.00 27.98
N TRP A 425 23.38 28.46 27.83
CA TRP A 425 24.57 27.84 28.42
C TRP A 425 24.57 27.92 29.96
N GLY A 426 24.12 29.06 30.51
CA GLY A 426 24.10 29.31 31.95
C GLY A 426 25.40 29.91 32.48
N GLU A 427 25.85 29.42 33.63
CA GLU A 427 27.09 29.88 34.25
C GLU A 427 28.27 29.70 33.28
N GLY A 428 29.04 30.78 33.08
CA GLY A 428 30.14 30.84 32.12
C GLY A 428 29.73 31.07 30.66
N GLY A 429 28.43 31.19 30.35
CA GLY A 429 27.94 31.30 28.97
C GLY A 429 28.49 32.49 28.20
N GLN A 430 28.60 33.66 28.83
CA GLN A 430 29.19 34.84 28.19
C GLN A 430 30.65 34.62 27.79
N GLN A 431 31.42 33.93 28.62
CA GLN A 431 32.80 33.60 28.34
C GLN A 431 32.90 32.62 27.17
N VAL A 432 32.03 31.61 27.12
CA VAL A 432 32.01 30.63 26.02
C VAL A 432 31.64 31.27 24.68
N VAL A 433 30.62 32.15 24.67
CA VAL A 433 30.26 32.90 23.45
C VAL A 433 31.43 33.81 23.02
N LYS A 434 32.09 34.49 23.95
CA LYS A 434 33.25 35.33 23.67
C LYS A 434 34.45 34.53 23.15
N GLU A 435 34.72 33.37 23.73
CA GLU A 435 35.77 32.46 23.28
C GLU A 435 35.47 31.90 21.90
N PHE A 436 34.19 31.63 21.59
CA PHE A 436 33.77 31.20 20.26
C PHE A 436 34.09 32.23 19.17
N SER A 437 34.10 33.53 19.48
CA SER A 437 34.48 34.55 18.49
C SER A 437 35.91 34.38 17.96
N SER A 438 36.78 33.61 18.65
CA SER A 438 38.10 33.19 18.12
C SER A 438 38.02 32.20 16.95
N GLN A 439 36.88 31.53 16.77
CA GLN A 439 36.62 30.61 15.65
C GLN A 439 36.20 31.36 14.38
N MET A 440 35.99 32.68 14.46
CA MET A 440 35.69 33.53 13.31
C MET A 440 37.00 33.92 12.63
N LEU A 441 37.09 33.66 11.33
CA LEU A 441 38.32 33.87 10.58
C LEU A 441 38.46 35.32 10.13
N GLY A 442 39.71 35.79 10.08
CA GLY A 442 40.03 37.10 9.55
C GLY A 442 39.81 37.20 8.02
N PRO A 443 39.64 38.41 7.46
CA PRO A 443 39.35 38.61 6.03
C PRO A 443 40.33 37.91 5.07
N ASP A 444 41.63 37.89 5.40
CA ASP A 444 42.66 37.28 4.55
C ASP A 444 42.50 35.76 4.43
N GLU A 445 42.16 35.09 5.53
CA GLU A 445 41.90 33.65 5.56
C GLU A 445 40.62 33.31 4.80
N VAL A 446 39.57 34.12 4.97
CA VAL A 446 38.30 33.97 4.23
C VAL A 446 38.56 34.12 2.73
N HIS A 447 39.33 35.13 2.30
CA HIS A 447 39.71 35.31 0.91
C HIS A 447 40.54 34.14 0.36
N ALA A 448 41.43 33.57 1.17
CA ALA A 448 42.17 32.36 0.79
C ALA A 448 41.22 31.16 0.61
N LYS A 449 40.29 30.93 1.54
CA LYS A 449 39.27 29.88 1.47
C LYS A 449 38.35 30.06 0.26
N LEU A 450 37.89 31.28 -0.03
CA LEU A 450 37.09 31.61 -1.21
C LEU A 450 37.83 31.28 -2.51
N ARG A 451 39.10 31.68 -2.63
CA ARG A 451 39.94 31.34 -3.79
C ARG A 451 40.13 29.83 -3.97
N ALA A 452 40.31 29.10 -2.87
CA ALA A 452 40.50 27.65 -2.88
C ALA A 452 39.21 26.87 -3.19
N SER A 453 38.05 27.37 -2.76
CA SER A 453 36.75 26.70 -2.92
C SER A 453 36.13 26.92 -4.31
N GLY A 454 36.63 27.87 -5.10
CA GLY A 454 36.11 28.20 -6.43
C GLY A 454 34.81 29.01 -6.36
N ASP A 455 34.05 29.00 -7.46
CA ASP A 455 32.84 29.82 -7.62
C ASP A 455 31.64 29.21 -6.86
N VAL A 456 31.64 29.31 -5.52
CA VAL A 456 30.57 28.78 -4.65
C VAL A 456 29.32 29.64 -4.79
N ARG A 457 28.42 29.26 -5.72
CA ARG A 457 27.13 29.93 -5.90
C ARG A 457 26.12 29.52 -4.83
N ILE A 458 25.52 30.52 -4.21
CA ILE A 458 24.38 30.37 -3.28
C ILE A 458 23.19 29.83 -4.05
N TYR A 459 22.54 28.80 -3.50
CA TYR A 459 21.33 28.22 -4.05
C TYR A 459 20.08 28.77 -3.35
N ASN A 460 19.13 29.27 -4.16
CA ASN A 460 17.79 29.62 -3.72
C ASN A 460 16.76 28.78 -4.46
N ASP A 461 15.63 28.47 -3.81
CA ASP A 461 14.48 27.90 -4.52
C ASP A 461 14.04 28.83 -5.67
N PRO A 462 13.86 28.33 -6.90
CA PRO A 462 13.52 29.15 -8.04
C PRO A 462 12.27 30.02 -7.87
N LYS A 463 11.28 29.58 -7.07
CA LYS A 463 10.07 30.37 -6.81
C LYS A 463 10.34 31.60 -5.95
N LEU A 464 11.39 31.56 -5.14
CA LEU A 464 11.84 32.72 -4.36
C LEU A 464 12.61 33.74 -5.22
N ASN A 465 12.69 33.58 -6.53
CA ASN A 465 13.18 34.63 -7.42
C ASN A 465 12.15 35.74 -7.64
N ASP A 466 10.86 35.47 -7.43
CA ASP A 466 9.84 36.51 -7.47
C ASP A 466 9.97 37.43 -6.23
N PRO A 467 10.15 38.75 -6.40
CA PRO A 467 10.35 39.67 -5.28
C PRO A 467 9.19 39.73 -4.29
N LYS A 468 7.95 39.51 -4.74
CA LYS A 468 6.75 39.59 -3.90
C LYS A 468 6.61 38.32 -3.06
N GLU A 469 6.76 37.14 -3.66
CA GLU A 469 6.77 35.85 -2.94
C GLU A 469 7.93 35.80 -1.93
N TYR A 470 9.12 36.25 -2.35
CA TYR A 470 10.27 36.34 -1.47
C TYR A 470 10.05 37.31 -0.31
N GLY A 471 9.58 38.53 -0.59
CA GLY A 471 9.26 39.53 0.43
C GLY A 471 8.22 39.01 1.44
N ALA A 472 7.14 38.41 0.97
CA ALA A 472 6.10 37.81 1.82
C ALA A 472 6.66 36.69 2.71
N PHE A 473 7.54 35.84 2.17
CA PHE A 473 8.16 34.78 2.96
C PHE A 473 9.14 35.32 4.01
N ILE A 474 9.95 36.33 3.67
CA ILE A 474 10.84 37.01 4.62
C ILE A 474 10.04 37.71 5.72
N SER A 475 8.95 38.41 5.39
CA SER A 475 8.05 39.00 6.39
C SER A 475 7.43 37.94 7.30
N ARG A 476 7.12 36.75 6.78
CA ARG A 476 6.67 35.62 7.61
C ARG A 476 7.76 35.13 8.57
N LEU A 477 9.02 35.04 8.13
CA LEU A 477 10.13 34.68 9.02
C LEU A 477 10.33 35.74 10.11
N HIS A 478 10.22 37.02 9.77
CA HIS A 478 10.27 38.12 10.73
C HIS A 478 9.12 38.04 11.76
N SER A 479 7.87 37.84 11.31
CA SER A 479 6.72 37.70 12.22
C SER A 479 6.80 36.49 13.14
N LEU A 480 7.61 35.50 12.79
CA LEU A 480 7.85 34.31 13.61
C LEU A 480 9.05 34.45 14.54
N GLY A 481 9.76 35.58 14.55
CA GLY A 481 10.98 35.77 15.34
C GLY A 481 12.20 34.99 14.81
N LEU A 482 12.23 34.68 13.50
CA LEU A 482 13.34 33.96 12.85
C LEU A 482 14.28 34.87 12.06
N ALA A 483 13.84 36.10 11.78
CA ALA A 483 14.59 37.09 11.03
C ALA A 483 14.43 38.47 11.66
N GLU A 484 15.46 39.30 11.51
CA GLU A 484 15.44 40.72 11.86
C GLU A 484 15.67 41.58 10.61
N PHE A 485 15.26 42.84 10.68
CA PHE A 485 15.47 43.82 9.60
C PHE A 485 16.56 44.83 10.00
N CYS A 486 17.53 45.03 9.10
CA CYS A 486 18.58 46.02 9.25
C CYS A 486 18.64 46.95 8.02
N LEU A 487 19.22 48.13 8.20
CA LEU A 487 19.52 49.06 7.10
C LEU A 487 20.97 48.94 6.61
N GLU A 488 21.82 48.28 7.40
CA GLU A 488 23.20 48.03 7.05
C GLU A 488 23.33 46.73 6.22
N PRO A 489 24.16 46.72 5.16
CA PRO A 489 24.49 45.51 4.42
C PRO A 489 25.10 44.41 5.29
N GLN A 490 24.77 43.16 5.01
CA GLN A 490 25.46 41.99 5.56
C GLN A 490 26.83 41.78 4.91
N GLU A 491 27.72 41.06 5.58
CA GLU A 491 29.00 40.63 5.03
C GLU A 491 28.82 39.43 4.07
N GLU A 492 27.86 38.54 4.35
CA GLU A 492 27.58 37.38 3.50
C GLU A 492 26.09 37.05 3.42
N GLU A 493 25.67 36.57 2.25
CA GLU A 493 24.30 36.12 1.98
C GLU A 493 24.16 34.59 2.12
N VAL A 494 23.00 34.15 2.58
CA VAL A 494 22.57 32.75 2.60
C VAL A 494 21.36 32.54 1.70
N GLY A 495 21.33 31.37 1.06
CA GLY A 495 20.22 30.97 0.19
C GLY A 495 19.14 30.24 0.98
N LEU A 496 17.91 30.29 0.49
CA LEU A 496 16.78 29.59 1.08
C LEU A 496 16.31 28.46 0.16
N PHE A 497 16.30 27.24 0.67
CA PHE A 497 15.75 26.10 -0.06
C PHE A 497 15.03 25.12 0.86
N PHE A 498 14.31 24.19 0.25
CA PHE A 498 13.42 23.29 0.97
C PHE A 498 13.72 21.85 0.67
N VAL A 499 13.67 21.00 1.69
CA VAL A 499 13.78 19.54 1.54
C VAL A 499 12.47 18.87 1.95
N LYS A 500 12.08 17.82 1.21
CA LYS A 500 10.84 17.08 1.48
C LYS A 500 10.92 16.39 2.84
N LYS A 501 9.88 16.58 3.66
CA LYS A 501 9.61 15.86 4.91
C LYS A 501 8.45 14.88 4.65
N LYS A 502 8.20 13.98 5.61
CA LYS A 502 7.00 13.12 5.61
C LYS A 502 5.73 13.96 5.49
N GLN A 503 4.65 13.35 4.99
CA GLN A 503 3.33 13.98 4.85
C GLN A 503 3.33 15.25 3.97
N ASN A 504 4.14 15.26 2.90
CA ASN A 504 4.26 16.40 1.96
C ASN A 504 4.65 17.75 2.60
N ARG A 505 5.21 17.74 3.81
CA ARG A 505 5.75 18.94 4.45
C ARG A 505 7.14 19.29 3.89
N LEU A 506 7.55 20.53 4.05
CA LEU A 506 8.85 21.05 3.61
C LEU A 506 9.66 21.52 4.82
N ARG A 507 10.94 21.16 4.91
CA ARG A 507 11.87 21.72 5.90
C ARG A 507 12.70 22.83 5.24
N LEU A 508 12.68 24.02 5.84
CA LEU A 508 13.54 25.14 5.45
C LEU A 508 14.99 24.80 5.77
N ILE A 509 15.90 25.01 4.82
CA ILE A 509 17.34 24.90 4.97
C ILE A 509 17.96 26.18 4.43
N MET A 510 18.99 26.67 5.12
CA MET A 510 19.78 27.81 4.69
C MET A 510 21.06 27.32 4.03
N ASP A 511 21.34 27.78 2.82
CA ASP A 511 22.60 27.50 2.13
C ASP A 511 23.71 28.38 2.71
N CYS A 512 24.32 27.90 3.79
CA CYS A 512 25.40 28.59 4.49
C CYS A 512 26.79 28.24 3.94
N ARG A 513 26.93 27.67 2.72
CA ARG A 513 28.25 27.24 2.21
C ARG A 513 29.27 28.38 2.17
N ARG A 514 28.85 29.60 1.80
CA ARG A 514 29.70 30.79 1.83
C ARG A 514 29.91 31.31 3.25
N ALA A 515 28.82 31.42 4.03
CA ALA A 515 28.89 31.81 5.43
C ALA A 515 29.87 30.93 6.25
N ASN A 516 29.90 29.62 6.00
CA ASN A 516 30.82 28.66 6.63
C ASN A 516 32.31 28.97 6.37
N LEU A 517 32.65 29.69 5.29
CA LEU A 517 34.04 30.08 5.02
C LEU A 517 34.55 31.13 6.01
N HIS A 518 33.66 31.86 6.68
CA HIS A 518 34.00 32.83 7.73
C HIS A 518 34.31 32.19 9.08
N PHE A 519 34.22 30.85 9.19
CA PHE A 519 34.46 30.13 10.43
C PHE A 519 35.54 29.06 10.25
N ALA A 520 36.24 28.75 11.34
CA ALA A 520 37.06 27.56 11.45
C ALA A 520 36.20 26.29 11.33
N GLU A 521 36.85 25.16 11.03
CA GLU A 521 36.16 23.88 11.04
C GLU A 521 35.61 23.58 12.44
N PRO A 522 34.38 23.06 12.55
CA PRO A 522 33.76 22.81 13.84
C PRO A 522 34.50 21.74 14.63
N SER A 523 34.60 21.95 15.94
CA SER A 523 35.07 20.93 16.87
C SER A 523 34.20 19.67 16.78
N THR A 524 34.84 18.51 16.95
CA THR A 524 34.11 17.23 16.95
C THR A 524 33.14 17.17 18.10
N VAL A 525 31.94 16.64 17.83
CA VAL A 525 30.88 16.42 18.83
C VAL A 525 30.83 14.94 19.17
N GLU A 526 30.82 14.63 20.46
CA GLU A 526 30.92 13.28 21.00
C GLU A 526 29.53 12.65 21.18
N LEU A 527 28.95 12.20 20.08
CA LEU A 527 27.63 11.56 20.10
C LEU A 527 27.73 10.07 20.44
N ALA A 528 26.72 9.55 21.14
CA ALA A 528 26.60 8.11 21.36
C ALA A 528 26.21 7.39 20.06
N THR A 529 27.00 6.39 19.65
CA THR A 529 26.63 5.48 18.56
C THR A 529 26.27 4.10 19.09
N GLY A 530 25.98 3.16 18.18
CA GLY A 530 25.79 1.75 18.54
C GLY A 530 26.99 1.14 19.27
N ASP A 531 28.19 1.70 19.10
CA ASP A 531 29.39 1.23 19.80
C ASP A 531 29.36 1.55 21.30
N ALA A 532 29.00 2.79 21.68
CA ALA A 532 28.84 3.13 23.09
C ALA A 532 27.65 2.41 23.72
N LEU A 533 26.52 2.35 23.00
CA LEU A 533 25.31 1.67 23.49
C LEU A 533 25.52 0.16 23.67
N GLY A 534 26.27 -0.50 22.79
CA GLY A 534 26.51 -1.94 22.84
C GLY A 534 27.43 -2.40 23.98
N LYS A 535 28.08 -1.45 24.67
CA LYS A 535 28.95 -1.70 25.82
C LYS A 535 28.26 -1.47 27.16
N LEU A 536 26.99 -1.06 27.16
CA LEU A 536 26.19 -0.97 28.39
C LEU A 536 25.90 -2.38 28.91
N GLU A 537 26.04 -2.57 30.22
CA GLU A 537 25.79 -3.86 30.87
C GLU A 537 24.56 -3.75 31.76
N VAL A 538 23.62 -4.69 31.60
CA VAL A 538 22.41 -4.81 32.41
C VAL A 538 22.42 -6.19 33.07
N GLY A 539 22.09 -6.27 34.36
CA GLY A 539 22.03 -7.54 35.08
C GLY A 539 20.98 -8.48 34.48
N ARG A 540 21.22 -9.80 34.52
CA ARG A 540 20.34 -10.80 33.90
C ARG A 540 18.90 -10.80 34.42
N ALA A 541 18.70 -10.36 35.66
CA ALA A 541 17.41 -10.28 36.32
C ALA A 541 16.80 -8.87 36.28
N ASP A 542 17.56 -7.88 35.80
CA ASP A 542 17.16 -6.49 35.81
C ASP A 542 16.36 -6.14 34.55
N THR A 543 15.40 -5.25 34.70
CA THR A 543 14.60 -4.69 33.61
C THR A 543 15.13 -3.31 33.28
N LEU A 544 15.37 -3.03 32.00
CA LEU A 544 15.77 -1.71 31.53
C LEU A 544 14.55 -0.84 31.23
N TYR A 545 14.44 0.29 31.93
CA TYR A 545 13.45 1.33 31.72
C TYR A 545 14.03 2.46 30.88
N LEU A 546 13.21 3.04 29.99
CA LEU A 546 13.62 4.12 29.11
C LEU A 546 12.59 5.25 29.10
N ALA A 547 13.08 6.48 29.19
CA ALA A 547 12.32 7.70 28.95
C ALA A 547 13.01 8.53 27.87
N SER A 548 12.24 9.05 26.92
CA SER A 548 12.75 9.86 25.81
C SER A 548 11.89 11.08 25.50
N ALA A 549 12.52 12.12 24.99
CA ALA A 549 11.85 13.33 24.49
C ALA A 549 12.59 13.94 23.30
N ASP A 550 11.87 14.78 22.54
CA ASP A 550 12.38 15.54 21.41
C ASP A 550 12.20 17.05 21.60
N LEU A 551 13.17 17.85 21.14
CA LEU A 551 13.12 19.31 21.19
C LEU A 551 12.52 19.89 19.90
N ALA A 552 11.30 20.43 20.01
CA ALA A 552 10.63 21.07 18.89
C ALA A 552 11.37 22.36 18.51
N ASN A 553 11.70 22.49 17.22
CA ASN A 553 12.32 23.69 16.66
C ASN A 553 13.63 24.09 17.36
N ALA A 554 14.40 23.13 17.89
CA ALA A 554 15.58 23.39 18.73
C ALA A 554 16.49 24.51 18.20
N PHE A 555 16.92 24.42 16.94
CA PHE A 555 17.78 25.45 16.30
C PHE A 555 17.14 26.84 16.24
N TYR A 556 15.82 26.92 16.02
CA TYR A 556 15.10 28.19 15.97
C TYR A 556 14.90 28.82 17.35
N THR A 557 15.06 28.05 18.42
CA THR A 557 15.06 28.59 19.79
C THR A 557 16.42 29.14 20.20
N LEU A 558 17.51 28.80 19.49
CA LEU A 558 18.84 29.32 19.76
C LEU A 558 19.00 30.68 19.08
N GLU A 559 19.06 31.76 19.86
CA GLU A 559 19.30 33.11 19.31
C GLU A 559 20.76 33.27 18.93
N LEU A 560 21.02 33.73 17.70
CA LEU A 560 22.37 34.00 17.24
C LEU A 560 22.86 35.34 17.83
N PRO A 561 24.09 35.43 18.38
CA PRO A 561 24.66 36.70 18.83
C PRO A 561 24.69 37.76 17.72
N ALA A 562 24.36 39.01 18.07
CA ALA A 562 24.19 40.10 17.11
C ALA A 562 25.43 40.31 16.20
N GLU A 563 26.63 40.15 16.76
CA GLU A 563 27.91 40.26 16.02
C GLU A 563 28.08 39.19 14.92
N TRP A 564 27.39 38.06 15.02
CA TRP A 564 27.52 36.95 14.04
C TRP A 564 26.44 37.01 12.96
N ARG A 565 25.31 37.70 13.20
CA ARG A 565 24.17 37.78 12.26
C ARG A 565 24.54 38.35 10.89
N ARG A 566 25.59 39.18 10.82
CA ARG A 566 26.11 39.76 9.57
C ARG A 566 26.66 38.73 8.56
N PHE A 567 26.96 37.50 8.98
CA PHE A 567 27.40 36.42 8.08
C PHE A 567 26.23 35.58 7.54
N PHE A 568 25.01 35.82 8.03
CA PHE A 568 23.82 35.03 7.72
C PHE A 568 22.68 35.93 7.24
N GLY A 569 23.01 36.81 6.29
CA GLY A 569 22.07 37.71 5.69
C GLY A 569 21.23 37.05 4.60
N PHE A 570 19.96 37.41 4.49
CA PHE A 570 19.13 37.04 3.35
C PHE A 570 19.27 38.09 2.24
N ARG A 571 18.99 37.75 0.98
CA ARG A 571 18.98 38.71 -0.14
C ARG A 571 18.17 39.95 0.23
N ARG A 572 18.73 41.14 0.00
CA ARG A 572 18.08 42.44 0.28
C ARG A 572 16.71 42.58 -0.39
N VAL A 573 15.79 43.30 0.25
CA VAL A 573 14.41 43.50 -0.20
C VAL A 573 14.03 44.97 -0.09
N ARG A 574 13.25 45.49 -1.04
CA ARG A 574 12.68 46.85 -0.92
C ARG A 574 11.61 46.87 0.17
N ALA A 575 11.56 47.92 0.98
CA ALA A 575 10.62 48.04 2.11
C ALA A 575 9.15 47.77 1.70
N VAL A 576 8.74 48.23 0.51
CA VAL A 576 7.39 47.98 -0.05
C VAL A 576 7.02 46.50 -0.14
N HIS A 577 7.97 45.61 -0.45
CA HIS A 577 7.72 44.16 -0.55
C HIS A 577 7.71 43.46 0.80
N LEU A 578 8.25 44.10 1.85
CA LEU A 578 8.18 43.62 3.23
C LEU A 578 6.93 44.14 3.96
N GLY A 579 6.30 45.20 3.45
CA GLY A 579 5.16 45.86 4.09
C GLY A 579 5.56 46.68 5.32
N VAL A 580 6.79 47.19 5.37
CA VAL A 580 7.32 47.96 6.50
C VAL A 580 7.52 49.43 6.14
N VAL A 581 7.20 50.31 7.08
CA VAL A 581 7.38 51.77 6.98
C VAL A 581 8.43 52.29 7.96
N GLU A 582 8.92 51.41 8.84
CA GLU A 582 9.91 51.71 9.87
C GLU A 582 10.79 50.46 10.10
N VAL A 583 12.08 50.65 10.29
CA VAL A 583 13.05 49.61 10.68
C VAL A 583 13.91 50.15 11.81
N ASN A 584 13.94 49.47 12.96
CA ASN A 584 14.71 49.85 14.15
C ASN A 584 14.50 51.31 14.60
N GLY A 585 13.26 51.81 14.63
CA GLY A 585 12.98 53.19 15.03
C GLY A 585 13.13 54.23 13.92
N GLN A 586 13.58 53.84 12.73
CA GLN A 586 13.84 54.76 11.62
C GLN A 586 12.80 54.58 10.50
N ALA A 587 12.13 55.66 10.13
CA ALA A 587 11.18 55.67 9.01
C ALA A 587 11.90 55.34 7.69
N VAL A 588 11.32 54.45 6.90
CA VAL A 588 11.87 54.02 5.60
C VAL A 588 10.90 54.33 4.47
N ALA A 589 11.43 54.80 3.35
CA ALA A 589 10.65 54.98 2.13
C ALA A 589 10.33 53.62 1.50
N PRO A 590 9.24 53.48 0.70
CA PRO A 590 8.86 52.22 0.06
C PRO A 590 9.98 51.60 -0.80
N ASP A 591 10.83 52.45 -1.40
CA ASP A 591 11.98 52.06 -2.20
C ASP A 591 13.26 51.88 -1.39
N THR A 592 13.30 52.10 -0.08
CA THR A 592 14.52 51.84 0.71
C THR A 592 14.89 50.36 0.67
N TRP A 593 16.19 50.06 0.50
CA TRP A 593 16.71 48.69 0.65
C TRP A 593 16.79 48.31 2.12
N VAL A 594 16.17 47.18 2.46
CA VAL A 594 16.26 46.53 3.77
C VAL A 594 17.09 45.27 3.62
N TYR A 595 17.93 44.99 4.62
CA TYR A 595 18.81 43.83 4.69
C TYR A 595 18.31 42.90 5.79
N PRO A 596 17.42 41.95 5.46
CA PRO A 596 16.93 40.97 6.41
C PRO A 596 18.04 39.98 6.76
N ARG A 597 18.20 39.62 8.04
CA ARG A 597 19.20 38.65 8.52
C ARG A 597 18.53 37.62 9.43
N THR A 598 19.10 36.43 9.56
CA THR A 598 18.54 35.43 10.49
C THR A 598 18.82 35.83 11.94
N LEU A 599 17.80 35.68 12.80
CA LEU A 599 17.90 35.95 14.24
C LEU A 599 18.38 34.71 15.02
N VAL A 600 18.30 33.53 14.41
CA VAL A 600 18.45 32.23 15.08
C VAL A 600 19.61 31.44 14.49
N VAL A 601 20.07 30.41 15.18
CA VAL A 601 21.12 29.51 14.68
C VAL A 601 20.63 28.83 13.38
N PRO A 602 21.27 29.09 12.22
CA PRO A 602 20.72 28.67 10.94
C PRO A 602 21.03 27.20 10.64
N MET A 603 20.00 26.45 10.25
CA MET A 603 20.15 25.08 9.76
C MET A 603 20.89 25.09 8.41
N GLY A 604 22.19 24.82 8.46
CA GLY A 604 23.12 24.91 7.33
C GLY A 604 24.51 25.39 7.76
N TRP A 605 24.60 26.08 8.90
CA TRP A 605 25.87 26.48 9.49
C TRP A 605 26.61 25.30 10.11
N ALA A 606 27.92 25.22 9.87
CA ALA A 606 28.77 24.11 10.28
C ALA A 606 28.80 23.92 11.81
N TRP A 607 28.75 25.01 12.58
CA TRP A 607 28.76 24.98 14.04
C TRP A 607 27.37 24.83 14.69
N ALA A 608 26.28 24.83 13.91
CA ALA A 608 24.92 24.74 14.45
C ALA A 608 24.73 23.47 15.29
N LEU A 609 25.26 22.33 14.83
CA LEU A 609 25.18 21.06 15.56
C LEU A 609 25.93 21.11 16.89
N TRP A 610 27.14 21.68 16.89
CA TRP A 610 27.96 21.81 18.10
C TRP A 610 27.24 22.64 19.17
N TRP A 611 26.66 23.78 18.78
CA TRP A 611 25.89 24.63 19.69
C TRP A 611 24.65 23.92 20.23
N CYS A 612 23.86 23.30 19.36
CA CYS A 612 22.64 22.59 19.77
C CYS A 612 22.95 21.44 20.73
N GLN A 613 23.97 20.62 20.43
CA GLN A 613 24.40 19.54 21.32
C GLN A 613 24.87 20.08 22.67
N SER A 614 25.83 21.01 22.65
CA SER A 614 26.51 21.47 23.87
C SER A 614 25.55 22.18 24.82
N VAL A 615 24.61 22.97 24.28
CA VAL A 615 23.55 23.60 25.07
C VAL A 615 22.62 22.56 25.69
N ASN A 616 22.18 21.56 24.92
CA ASN A 616 21.30 20.52 25.43
C ASN A 616 21.97 19.72 26.57
N GLU A 617 23.22 19.31 26.37
CA GLU A 617 24.04 18.65 27.39
C GLU A 617 24.18 19.50 28.65
N ARG A 618 24.51 20.79 28.50
CA ARG A 618 24.74 21.69 29.63
C ARG A 618 23.47 21.99 30.42
N ILE A 619 22.32 22.08 29.76
CA ILE A 619 21.02 22.20 30.46
C ILE A 619 20.74 20.91 31.23
N CYS A 620 20.85 19.76 30.58
CA CYS A 620 20.63 18.45 31.21
C CYS A 620 21.54 18.21 32.44
N GLU A 621 22.82 18.58 32.37
CA GLU A 621 23.76 18.49 33.50
C GLU A 621 23.29 19.28 34.71
N ARG A 622 22.91 20.54 34.50
CA ARG A 622 22.43 21.42 35.57
C ARG A 622 21.10 20.93 36.16
N SER A 623 20.33 20.16 35.39
CA SER A 623 19.09 19.53 35.81
C SER A 623 19.28 18.17 36.49
N GLY A 624 20.51 17.75 36.77
CA GLY A 624 20.80 16.53 37.53
C GLY A 624 21.22 15.31 36.70
N LEU A 625 21.35 15.45 35.38
CA LEU A 625 21.94 14.43 34.50
C LEU A 625 23.46 14.60 34.43
N ALA A 626 24.15 14.18 35.49
CA ALA A 626 25.59 14.36 35.64
C ALA A 626 26.40 13.72 34.50
N ALA A 627 27.42 14.43 34.02
CA ALA A 627 28.26 13.99 32.90
C ALA A 627 28.94 12.62 33.10
N CYS A 628 29.16 12.17 34.35
CA CYS A 628 29.70 10.85 34.64
C CYS A 628 28.76 9.70 34.26
N HIS A 629 27.45 9.96 34.10
CA HIS A 629 26.45 8.99 33.65
C HIS A 629 26.10 9.13 32.15
N ARG A 630 26.76 10.06 31.43
CA ARG A 630 26.49 10.30 30.01
C ARG A 630 27.15 9.22 29.15
N VAL A 631 26.36 8.61 28.27
CA VAL A 631 26.86 7.70 27.23
C VAL A 631 27.27 8.51 26.01
N ARG A 632 28.52 8.32 25.56
CA ARG A 632 29.10 8.96 24.37
C ARG A 632 30.27 8.14 23.83
N ASP A 633 30.53 8.27 22.53
CA ASP A 633 31.67 7.60 21.90
C ASP A 633 33.00 8.23 22.34
N GLY A 634 34.06 7.42 22.43
CA GLY A 634 35.41 7.87 22.79
C GLY A 634 35.70 7.96 24.29
N PHE A 635 34.70 7.69 25.16
CA PHE A 635 34.84 7.74 26.62
C PHE A 635 34.64 6.36 27.25
N PRO A 636 35.16 6.15 28.48
CA PRO A 636 34.75 5.01 29.30
C PRO A 636 33.23 5.00 29.46
N ILE A 637 32.64 3.82 29.36
CA ILE A 637 31.19 3.68 29.58
C ILE A 637 30.89 3.91 31.05
N PRO A 638 29.87 4.72 31.38
CA PRO A 638 29.48 4.90 32.77
C PRO A 638 29.13 3.56 33.42
N GLY A 639 29.77 3.26 34.55
CA GLY A 639 29.37 2.15 35.41
C GLY A 639 28.07 2.46 36.14
N GLY A 640 27.44 1.43 36.71
CA GLY A 640 26.20 1.55 37.46
C GLY A 640 24.98 1.07 36.68
N SER A 641 23.81 1.58 37.04
CA SER A 641 22.51 1.12 36.53
C SER A 641 21.64 2.26 35.99
N PHE A 642 22.23 3.44 35.78
CA PHE A 642 21.58 4.65 35.31
C PHE A 642 22.46 5.35 34.28
N TRP A 643 21.85 5.73 33.15
CA TRP A 643 22.52 6.34 32.03
C TRP A 643 21.63 7.39 31.37
N HIS A 644 22.25 8.36 30.72
CA HIS A 644 21.55 9.25 29.80
C HIS A 644 22.41 9.55 28.59
N LEU A 645 21.78 9.99 27.51
CA LEU A 645 22.46 10.58 26.38
C LEU A 645 21.60 11.68 25.76
N GLN A 646 22.30 12.66 25.21
CA GLN A 646 21.72 13.70 24.39
C GLN A 646 22.21 13.46 22.96
N TYR A 647 21.30 13.52 21.98
CA TYR A 647 21.65 13.42 20.57
C TYR A 647 20.97 14.57 19.82
N VAL A 648 21.67 15.69 19.74
CA VAL A 648 21.21 16.96 19.19
C VAL A 648 19.93 17.43 19.89
N ASP A 649 18.77 17.22 19.28
CA ASP A 649 17.44 17.56 19.76
C ASP A 649 16.77 16.44 20.59
N ASN A 650 17.36 15.25 20.66
CA ASN A 650 16.83 14.13 21.42
C ASN A 650 17.44 14.03 22.82
N LEU A 651 16.59 13.77 23.82
CA LEU A 651 16.97 13.39 25.19
C LEU A 651 16.56 11.93 25.43
N HIS A 652 17.48 11.09 25.90
CA HIS A 652 17.17 9.74 26.36
C HIS A 652 17.76 9.49 27.75
N VAL A 653 16.96 8.90 28.63
CA VAL A 653 17.35 8.47 29.97
C VAL A 653 16.99 6.99 30.11
N LEU A 654 17.92 6.21 30.66
CA LEU A 654 17.90 4.76 30.71
C LEU A 654 18.30 4.30 32.12
N GLY A 655 17.74 3.22 32.62
CA GLY A 655 18.22 2.64 33.87
C GLY A 655 17.39 1.46 34.36
N THR A 656 17.82 0.82 35.44
CA THR A 656 17.13 -0.36 36.02
C THR A 656 16.17 -0.01 37.15
N ASP A 657 16.20 1.22 37.66
CA ASP A 657 15.23 1.76 38.60
C ASP A 657 14.28 2.71 37.85
N LYS A 658 13.02 2.28 37.70
CA LYS A 658 11.98 3.06 37.03
C LYS A 658 11.75 4.43 37.68
N THR A 659 11.71 4.49 39.01
CA THR A 659 11.44 5.73 39.74
C THR A 659 12.60 6.71 39.58
N GLU A 660 13.84 6.23 39.58
CA GLU A 660 15.00 7.06 39.31
C GLU A 660 14.99 7.62 37.88
N VAL A 661 14.72 6.78 36.88
CA VAL A 661 14.65 7.17 35.46
C VAL A 661 13.60 8.25 35.25
N GLU A 662 12.37 8.03 35.70
CA GLU A 662 11.27 8.99 35.51
C GLU A 662 11.54 10.31 36.23
N LYS A 663 12.03 10.27 37.48
CA LYS A 663 12.33 11.48 38.25
C LYS A 663 13.40 12.33 37.55
N LYS A 664 14.55 11.75 37.22
CA LYS A 664 15.66 12.49 36.58
C LYS A 664 15.30 12.96 35.18
N PHE A 665 14.50 12.18 34.44
CA PHE A 665 13.96 12.61 33.15
C PHE A 665 13.08 13.85 33.30
N TRP A 666 12.13 13.85 34.24
CA TRP A 666 11.25 15.01 34.46
C TRP A 666 11.99 16.24 34.97
N ASP A 667 13.03 16.07 35.77
CA ASP A 667 13.89 17.18 36.20
C ASP A 667 14.65 17.78 35.01
N ALA A 668 15.18 16.96 34.10
CA ALA A 668 15.78 17.42 32.84
C ALA A 668 14.78 18.13 31.92
N VAL A 669 13.57 17.55 31.74
CA VAL A 669 12.50 18.17 30.94
C VAL A 669 12.09 19.53 31.52
N ARG A 670 12.02 19.64 32.86
CA ARG A 670 11.73 20.90 33.54
C ARG A 670 12.80 21.94 33.25
N GLY A 671 14.07 21.59 33.39
CA GLY A 671 15.18 22.50 33.08
C GLY A 671 15.22 22.94 31.62
N LEU A 672 14.95 22.05 30.68
CA LEU A 672 14.81 22.39 29.26
C LEU A 672 13.68 23.40 29.02
N ARG A 673 12.52 23.19 29.64
CA ARG A 673 11.36 24.11 29.53
C ARG A 673 11.62 25.46 30.19
N GLU A 674 12.25 25.48 31.37
CA GLU A 674 12.63 26.71 32.08
C GLU A 674 13.68 27.51 31.32
N ALA A 675 14.57 26.84 30.57
CA ALA A 675 15.51 27.48 29.66
C ALA A 675 14.86 28.09 28.41
N GLY A 676 13.58 27.78 28.15
CA GLY A 676 12.81 28.29 27.01
C GLY A 676 12.70 27.32 25.83
N LEU A 677 13.20 26.08 25.96
CA LEU A 677 13.10 25.05 24.92
C LEU A 677 11.74 24.35 24.98
N THR A 678 11.20 23.99 23.82
CA THR A 678 9.92 23.27 23.73
C THR A 678 10.17 21.76 23.65
N VAL A 679 9.79 21.04 24.70
CA VAL A 679 9.92 19.58 24.79
C VAL A 679 8.61 18.91 24.35
N HIS A 680 8.68 17.99 23.39
CA HIS A 680 7.55 17.23 22.85
C HIS A 680 7.92 15.75 22.59
N GLU A 681 6.96 14.95 22.12
CA GLU A 681 7.15 13.50 21.86
C GLU A 681 7.75 12.76 23.07
N ILE A 682 7.20 13.04 24.26
CA ILE A 682 7.62 12.35 25.49
C ILE A 682 7.09 10.91 25.45
N GLU A 683 8.02 9.97 25.51
CA GLU A 683 7.73 8.53 25.49
C GLU A 683 8.37 7.86 26.71
N PHE A 684 7.59 7.02 27.39
CA PHE A 684 8.06 6.10 28.41
C PHE A 684 7.83 4.69 27.93
N SER A 685 8.79 3.80 28.17
CA SER A 685 8.64 2.40 27.82
C SER A 685 9.27 1.50 28.86
N GLU A 686 8.49 0.48 29.19
CA GLU A 686 8.91 -0.68 30.00
C GLU A 686 9.23 -1.89 29.10
N SER A 687 9.12 -1.72 27.79
CA SER A 687 9.27 -2.78 26.79
C SER A 687 10.24 -2.36 25.69
N THR A 688 10.17 -3.00 24.53
CA THR A 688 11.09 -2.73 23.42
C THR A 688 10.96 -1.32 22.85
N VAL A 689 12.03 -0.53 22.88
CA VAL A 689 12.07 0.87 22.40
C VAL A 689 12.87 1.02 21.13
N ASN A 690 12.48 1.96 20.27
CA ASN A 690 13.33 2.44 19.19
C ASN A 690 14.03 3.75 19.59
N MET A 691 15.35 3.75 19.62
CA MET A 691 16.18 4.91 19.98
C MET A 691 17.26 5.11 18.93
N LEU A 692 17.32 6.29 18.29
CA LEU A 692 18.37 6.66 17.33
C LEU A 692 18.61 5.65 16.20
N GLY A 693 17.57 4.94 15.77
CA GLY A 693 17.66 3.89 14.73
C GLY A 693 18.09 2.51 15.24
N TRP A 694 18.26 2.37 16.55
CA TRP A 694 18.41 1.12 17.30
C TRP A 694 17.09 0.70 17.94
N GLN A 695 17.00 -0.57 18.27
CA GLN A 695 15.93 -1.18 19.03
C GLN A 695 16.55 -1.81 20.28
N ILE A 696 16.04 -1.47 21.46
CA ILE A 696 16.53 -1.94 22.75
C ILE A 696 15.38 -2.68 23.45
N GLU A 697 15.60 -3.93 23.81
CA GLU A 697 14.64 -4.71 24.59
C GLU A 697 14.82 -4.50 26.09
N GLU A 698 13.76 -4.81 26.85
CA GLU A 698 13.72 -4.72 28.33
C GLU A 698 14.87 -5.48 29.02
N LYS A 699 15.38 -6.55 28.40
CA LYS A 699 16.50 -7.36 28.92
C LYS A 699 17.88 -6.90 28.46
N GLY A 700 17.98 -5.70 27.89
CA GLY A 700 19.24 -5.12 27.41
C GLY A 700 19.69 -5.63 26.04
N VAL A 701 18.82 -6.28 25.24
CA VAL A 701 19.19 -6.71 23.89
C VAL A 701 19.12 -5.54 22.92
N LEU A 702 20.29 -5.08 22.46
CA LEU A 702 20.43 -4.02 21.46
C LEU A 702 20.53 -4.59 20.04
N ARG A 703 19.78 -4.01 19.10
CA ARG A 703 19.90 -4.32 17.67
C ARG A 703 19.55 -3.14 16.78
N PRO A 704 20.01 -3.09 15.51
CA PRO A 704 19.50 -2.11 14.56
C PRO A 704 18.00 -2.31 14.31
N THR A 705 17.27 -1.23 14.04
CA THR A 705 15.86 -1.33 13.63
C THR A 705 15.70 -2.17 12.35
N TYR A 706 14.71 -3.07 12.34
CA TYR A 706 14.45 -3.95 11.19
C TYR A 706 14.20 -3.19 9.88
N LYS A 707 13.51 -2.03 9.97
CA LYS A 707 13.30 -1.13 8.83
C LYS A 707 14.62 -0.67 8.20
N ARG A 708 15.63 -0.34 9.02
CA ARG A 708 16.96 0.09 8.54
C ARG A 708 17.70 -1.07 7.87
N ILE A 709 17.67 -2.26 8.47
CA ILE A 709 18.29 -3.46 7.87
C ILE A 709 17.67 -3.78 6.51
N TRP A 710 16.34 -3.77 6.39
CA TRP A 710 15.67 -4.03 5.12
C TRP A 710 16.02 -3.01 4.04
N ARG A 711 16.06 -1.70 4.38
CA ARG A 711 16.49 -0.66 3.44
C ARG A 711 17.88 -0.92 2.88
N ILE A 712 18.83 -1.24 3.75
CA ILE A 712 20.20 -1.58 3.35
C ILE A 712 20.20 -2.80 2.44
N ARG A 713 19.48 -3.87 2.79
CA ARG A 713 19.40 -5.10 1.98
C ARG A 713 18.81 -4.84 0.59
N ILE A 714 17.71 -4.09 0.51
CA ILE A 714 17.04 -3.75 -0.75
C ILE A 714 17.95 -2.88 -1.60
N ALA A 715 18.63 -1.89 -1.01
CA ALA A 715 19.60 -1.04 -1.70
C ALA A 715 20.80 -1.84 -2.25
N ILE A 716 21.36 -2.76 -1.48
CA ILE A 716 22.43 -3.67 -1.95
C ILE A 716 21.93 -4.47 -3.17
N ARG A 717 20.73 -5.06 -3.08
CA ARG A 717 20.13 -5.85 -4.17
C ARG A 717 19.91 -5.01 -5.43
N GLU A 718 19.46 -3.78 -5.28
CA GLU A 718 19.25 -2.86 -6.40
C GLU A 718 20.56 -2.45 -7.06
N LEU A 719 21.61 -2.14 -6.29
CA LEU A 719 22.91 -1.83 -6.89
C LEU A 719 23.50 -3.04 -7.62
N LEU A 720 23.37 -4.22 -7.05
CA LEU A 720 23.80 -5.47 -7.69
C LEU A 720 22.98 -5.79 -8.94
N SER A 721 21.67 -5.50 -8.95
CA SER A 721 20.79 -5.71 -10.11
C SER A 721 21.13 -4.76 -11.26
N ARG A 722 21.49 -3.50 -10.95
CA ARG A 722 21.96 -2.51 -11.94
C ARG A 722 23.28 -2.92 -12.57
N GLY A 723 24.12 -3.68 -11.85
CA GLY A 723 25.38 -4.20 -12.36
C GLY A 723 26.45 -3.14 -12.64
N ARG A 724 26.24 -1.89 -12.19
CA ARG A 724 27.19 -0.78 -12.31
C ARG A 724 27.02 0.20 -11.15
N MET A 725 28.11 0.79 -10.68
CA MET A 725 28.08 1.85 -9.65
C MET A 725 29.38 2.65 -9.63
N THR A 726 29.35 3.83 -9.00
CA THR A 726 30.56 4.57 -8.61
C THR A 726 31.00 4.20 -7.19
N GLY A 727 32.27 4.46 -6.88
CA GLY A 727 32.81 4.36 -5.53
C GLY A 727 32.10 5.29 -4.55
N GLN A 728 31.69 6.49 -4.98
CA GLN A 728 30.92 7.41 -4.15
C GLN A 728 29.53 6.88 -3.77
N GLN A 729 28.82 6.22 -4.70
CA GLN A 729 27.55 5.55 -4.39
C GLN A 729 27.76 4.45 -3.34
N LEU A 730 28.81 3.65 -3.53
CA LEU A 730 29.15 2.57 -2.63
C LEU A 730 29.57 3.08 -1.24
N GLU A 731 30.36 4.16 -1.17
CA GLU A 731 30.76 4.81 0.09
C GLU A 731 29.54 5.21 0.92
N ARG A 732 28.52 5.83 0.32
CA ARG A 732 27.30 6.21 1.03
C ARG A 732 26.54 5.01 1.57
N LEU A 733 26.39 3.95 0.77
CA LEU A 733 25.74 2.72 1.22
C LEU A 733 26.53 2.05 2.36
N ILE A 734 27.86 2.04 2.24
CA ILE A 734 28.77 1.49 3.24
C ILE A 734 28.75 2.30 4.52
N GLY A 735 28.50 3.62 4.47
CA GLY A 735 28.24 4.43 5.66
C GLY A 735 27.07 3.88 6.49
N HIS A 736 25.96 3.47 5.84
CA HIS A 736 24.82 2.85 6.53
C HIS A 736 25.14 1.45 7.07
N MET A 737 25.95 0.67 6.33
CA MET A 737 26.43 -0.63 6.79
C MET A 737 27.38 -0.50 7.98
N THR A 738 28.22 0.53 7.97
CA THR A 738 29.13 0.87 9.07
C THR A 738 28.32 1.19 10.31
N PHE A 739 27.31 2.05 10.20
CA PHE A 739 26.42 2.39 11.32
C PHE A 739 25.83 1.15 12.00
N VAL A 740 25.26 0.20 11.25
CA VAL A 740 24.66 -1.00 11.85
C VAL A 740 25.70 -1.96 12.42
N SER A 741 26.93 -1.89 11.92
CA SER A 741 28.07 -2.69 12.39
C SER A 741 28.74 -2.10 13.63
N LEU A 742 28.45 -0.86 14.03
CA LEU A 742 29.08 -0.24 15.22
C LEU A 742 28.76 -0.98 16.53
N CYS A 743 27.59 -1.62 16.63
CA CYS A 743 27.23 -2.46 17.78
C CYS A 743 28.12 -3.71 17.89
N ARG A 744 28.65 -4.20 16.76
CA ARG A 744 29.52 -5.39 16.68
C ARG A 744 30.59 -5.15 15.61
N ARG A 745 31.66 -4.45 16.01
CA ARG A 745 32.71 -3.98 15.09
C ARG A 745 33.35 -5.08 14.27
N GLU A 746 33.31 -6.33 14.74
CA GLU A 746 33.81 -7.49 13.98
C GLU A 746 33.10 -7.64 12.62
N ALA A 747 31.85 -7.18 12.51
CA ALA A 747 31.10 -7.20 11.26
C ALA A 747 31.73 -6.31 10.17
N LEU A 748 32.54 -5.31 10.52
CA LEU A 748 33.23 -4.45 9.55
C LEU A 748 34.29 -5.20 8.72
N ALA A 749 34.76 -6.35 9.19
CA ALA A 749 35.77 -7.16 8.49
C ALA A 749 35.35 -7.56 7.07
N VAL A 750 34.04 -7.67 6.82
CA VAL A 750 33.50 -8.06 5.50
C VAL A 750 33.61 -6.96 4.44
N LEU A 751 33.98 -5.73 4.83
CA LEU A 751 33.99 -4.54 3.96
C LEU A 751 35.39 -4.21 3.42
N GLY A 752 36.42 -4.99 3.73
CA GLY A 752 37.82 -4.69 3.38
C GLY A 752 38.05 -4.39 1.89
N GLU A 753 37.67 -5.32 1.00
CA GLU A 753 37.80 -5.14 -0.45
C GLU A 753 36.90 -4.04 -1.01
N VAL A 754 35.80 -3.72 -0.30
CA VAL A 754 34.87 -2.67 -0.71
C VAL A 754 35.54 -1.29 -0.64
N TYR A 755 36.35 -1.02 0.39
CA TYR A 755 37.10 0.24 0.48
C TYR A 755 38.14 0.38 -0.65
N THR A 756 38.77 -0.72 -1.06
CA THR A 756 39.68 -0.73 -2.21
C THR A 756 38.96 -0.34 -3.50
N PHE A 757 37.75 -0.86 -3.72
CA PHE A 757 36.91 -0.46 -4.86
C PHE A 757 36.53 1.02 -4.80
N ILE A 758 36.06 1.51 -3.64
CA ILE A 758 35.66 2.90 -3.43
C ILE A 758 36.79 3.85 -3.81
N ARG A 759 38.02 3.60 -3.31
CA ARG A 759 39.19 4.44 -3.59
C ARG A 759 39.60 4.42 -5.06
N ARG A 760 39.54 3.25 -5.71
CA ARG A 760 39.96 3.10 -7.12
C ARG A 760 39.00 3.77 -8.10
N HIS A 761 37.70 3.75 -7.81
CA HIS A 761 36.65 4.16 -8.75
C HIS A 761 35.71 5.22 -8.15
N TYR A 762 36.23 6.19 -7.40
CA TYR A 762 35.41 7.11 -6.60
C TYR A 762 34.33 7.85 -7.42
N LEU A 763 34.72 8.48 -8.53
CA LEU A 763 33.79 9.18 -9.43
C LEU A 763 33.46 8.38 -10.70
N GLU A 764 34.18 7.29 -10.97
CA GLU A 764 34.02 6.49 -12.18
C GLU A 764 32.90 5.46 -12.01
N CYS A 765 31.95 5.43 -12.95
CA CYS A 765 30.89 4.41 -12.95
C CYS A 765 31.42 3.15 -13.63
N VAL A 766 31.63 2.09 -12.85
CA VAL A 766 32.25 0.84 -13.29
C VAL A 766 31.24 -0.29 -13.27
N GLU A 767 31.31 -1.17 -14.27
CA GLU A 767 30.54 -2.43 -14.27
C GLU A 767 30.98 -3.30 -13.09
N LEU A 768 30.03 -3.68 -12.26
CA LEU A 768 30.24 -4.64 -11.19
C LEU A 768 30.47 -6.01 -11.82
N LEU A 769 31.67 -6.55 -11.58
CA LEU A 769 31.96 -7.96 -11.80
C LEU A 769 31.13 -8.76 -10.80
N THR A 770 29.87 -9.05 -11.13
CA THR A 770 29.06 -10.00 -10.36
C THR A 770 29.86 -11.30 -10.22
N GLU A 771 29.96 -11.83 -9.01
CA GLU A 771 30.66 -13.10 -8.74
C GLU A 771 30.14 -14.25 -9.63
N GLN A 772 28.92 -14.14 -10.13
CA GLN A 772 28.41 -15.04 -11.17
C GLN A 772 29.23 -15.02 -12.47
N ARG A 773 30.08 -14.04 -12.75
CA ARG A 773 30.99 -14.03 -13.89
C ARG A 773 32.40 -14.48 -13.53
N SER A 774 32.94 -14.22 -12.35
CA SER A 774 34.24 -14.81 -11.95
C SER A 774 34.10 -16.30 -11.64
N VAL A 775 33.12 -16.68 -10.82
CA VAL A 775 32.91 -18.09 -10.43
C VAL A 775 32.22 -18.89 -11.53
N LYS A 776 31.28 -18.35 -12.35
CA LYS A 776 30.79 -19.12 -13.53
C LYS A 776 31.79 -19.18 -14.67
N LYS A 777 32.73 -18.25 -14.82
CA LYS A 777 33.76 -18.37 -15.88
C LYS A 777 34.81 -19.42 -15.53
N GLN A 778 35.01 -19.71 -14.23
CA GLN A 778 35.71 -20.89 -13.73
C GLN A 778 34.83 -22.17 -13.71
N ARG A 779 33.58 -22.11 -13.22
CA ARG A 779 32.71 -23.30 -13.00
C ARG A 779 31.78 -23.73 -14.14
N ARG A 780 31.38 -22.86 -15.08
CA ARG A 780 30.66 -23.33 -16.29
C ARG A 780 31.57 -24.14 -17.23
N GLY A 781 32.87 -24.23 -16.92
CA GLY A 781 33.76 -25.21 -17.52
C GLY A 781 33.49 -26.66 -17.08
N LEU A 782 32.79 -26.90 -15.97
CA LEU A 782 32.76 -28.20 -15.28
C LEU A 782 31.40 -28.93 -15.25
N HIS A 783 30.27 -28.27 -15.58
CA HIS A 783 28.94 -28.91 -15.54
C HIS A 783 28.09 -28.64 -16.79
N HIS A 784 28.64 -28.85 -17.98
CA HIS A 784 27.81 -29.35 -19.08
C HIS A 784 28.08 -30.84 -19.16
N ALA A 785 27.04 -31.68 -19.21
CA ALA A 785 27.23 -33.05 -19.64
C ALA A 785 27.91 -32.95 -21.02
N GLY A 786 29.16 -33.40 -21.13
CA GLY A 786 29.84 -33.51 -22.41
C GLY A 786 29.02 -34.43 -23.34
N PRO A 787 29.25 -34.37 -24.65
CA PRO A 787 28.52 -35.23 -25.59
C PRO A 787 28.63 -36.69 -25.15
N ARG A 788 27.53 -37.42 -25.25
CA ARG A 788 27.52 -38.87 -25.08
C ARG A 788 28.20 -39.51 -26.28
N HIS A 789 28.49 -40.79 -26.11
CA HIS A 789 29.06 -41.64 -27.13
C HIS A 789 28.20 -41.65 -28.41
N CYS A 790 26.87 -41.75 -28.28
CA CYS A 790 25.94 -41.68 -29.40
C CYS A 790 25.82 -40.30 -30.07
N ASP A 791 26.26 -39.24 -29.40
CA ASP A 791 26.21 -37.87 -29.93
C ASP A 791 27.39 -37.59 -30.90
N ILE A 792 28.36 -38.52 -31.01
CA ILE A 792 29.39 -38.52 -32.07
C ILE A 792 28.83 -39.29 -33.28
N VAL A 793 28.39 -38.55 -34.29
CA VAL A 793 27.68 -39.08 -35.45
C VAL A 793 28.67 -39.48 -36.56
N PHE A 794 28.55 -40.73 -37.00
CA PHE A 794 29.38 -41.33 -38.05
C PHE A 794 28.95 -40.90 -39.47
N PRO A 795 29.89 -40.87 -40.43
CA PRO A 795 29.56 -40.60 -41.83
C PRO A 795 28.78 -41.77 -42.46
N VAL A 796 27.76 -41.45 -43.26
CA VAL A 796 26.90 -42.44 -43.91
C VAL A 796 27.35 -42.67 -45.35
N LYS A 797 27.89 -43.87 -45.65
CA LYS A 797 28.57 -44.20 -46.92
C LYS A 797 27.72 -44.01 -48.18
N ARG A 798 26.38 -44.13 -48.10
CA ARG A 798 25.44 -44.03 -49.25
C ARG A 798 24.61 -42.74 -49.30
N ALA A 799 24.92 -41.74 -48.48
CA ALA A 799 24.15 -40.50 -48.40
C ALA A 799 24.78 -39.32 -49.18
N GLY A 800 24.02 -38.23 -49.34
CA GLY A 800 24.44 -37.00 -50.03
C GLY A 800 25.69 -36.35 -49.41
N LYS A 801 26.32 -35.41 -50.12
CA LYS A 801 27.61 -34.77 -49.73
C LYS A 801 27.66 -34.28 -48.27
N ALA A 802 26.53 -33.84 -47.71
CA ALA A 802 26.42 -33.34 -46.34
C ALA A 802 26.65 -34.40 -45.24
N TYR A 803 26.49 -35.70 -45.54
CA TYR A 803 26.56 -36.80 -44.56
C TYR A 803 27.86 -37.60 -44.66
N LYS A 804 28.85 -37.11 -45.41
CA LYS A 804 30.14 -37.79 -45.65
C LYS A 804 31.21 -37.45 -44.60
N HIS A 805 30.84 -36.73 -43.55
CA HIS A 805 31.74 -36.24 -42.51
C HIS A 805 31.24 -36.64 -41.13
N PHE A 806 32.18 -36.81 -40.19
CA PHE A 806 31.83 -36.92 -38.78
C PHE A 806 31.24 -35.59 -38.28
N SER A 807 30.31 -35.67 -37.34
CA SER A 807 29.76 -34.51 -36.65
C SER A 807 29.47 -34.81 -35.19
N ILE A 808 29.49 -33.78 -34.35
CA ILE A 808 29.15 -33.90 -32.93
C ILE A 808 27.84 -33.16 -32.71
N LEU A 809 26.83 -33.86 -32.18
CA LEU A 809 25.57 -33.30 -31.73
C LEU A 809 25.77 -32.71 -30.33
N LEU A 810 25.31 -31.48 -30.12
CA LEU A 810 25.41 -30.78 -28.84
C LEU A 810 24.00 -30.36 -28.40
N HIS A 811 23.71 -30.51 -27.10
CA HIS A 811 22.39 -30.23 -26.53
C HIS A 811 21.26 -30.99 -27.24
N PRO A 812 21.35 -32.34 -27.32
CA PRO A 812 20.29 -33.17 -27.89
C PRO A 812 18.96 -32.90 -27.19
N SER A 813 17.91 -32.66 -27.97
CA SER A 813 16.59 -32.30 -27.45
C SER A 813 16.02 -33.33 -26.47
N GLU A 814 16.41 -34.59 -26.61
CA GLU A 814 16.02 -35.70 -25.75
C GLU A 814 16.56 -35.57 -24.31
N GLU A 815 17.63 -34.80 -24.08
CA GLU A 815 18.17 -34.57 -22.72
C GLU A 815 17.41 -33.50 -21.94
N GLY A 816 16.52 -32.72 -22.58
CA GLY A 816 15.77 -31.68 -21.88
C GLY A 816 16.65 -30.52 -21.35
N ILE A 817 17.92 -30.43 -21.75
CA ILE A 817 18.85 -29.36 -21.39
C ILE A 817 19.26 -28.54 -22.64
N PRO A 818 18.70 -27.33 -22.85
CA PRO A 818 19.07 -26.50 -23.99
C PRO A 818 20.45 -25.87 -23.81
N SER A 819 21.01 -25.36 -24.89
CA SER A 819 22.23 -24.57 -24.86
C SER A 819 22.05 -23.26 -24.07
N LYS A 820 23.16 -22.58 -23.77
CA LYS A 820 23.15 -21.24 -23.14
C LYS A 820 22.37 -20.18 -23.94
N THR A 821 22.11 -20.41 -25.23
CA THR A 821 21.31 -19.55 -26.13
C THR A 821 19.88 -20.08 -26.30
N LYS A 822 19.46 -21.06 -25.50
CA LYS A 822 18.16 -21.75 -25.59
C LYS A 822 17.94 -22.49 -26.92
N GLN A 823 19.02 -23.02 -27.51
CA GLN A 823 18.96 -23.80 -28.75
C GLN A 823 19.21 -25.28 -28.45
N TRP A 824 18.64 -26.13 -29.30
CA TRP A 824 18.71 -27.59 -29.24
C TRP A 824 19.35 -28.13 -30.51
N ASP A 825 19.84 -29.36 -30.44
CA ASP A 825 20.36 -30.12 -31.59
C ASP A 825 21.42 -29.36 -32.41
N GLU A 826 22.34 -28.69 -31.71
CA GLU A 826 23.40 -27.92 -32.33
C GLU A 826 24.46 -28.87 -32.94
N MET A 827 24.75 -28.72 -34.23
CA MET A 827 25.69 -29.59 -34.96
C MET A 827 27.08 -28.97 -35.10
N LEU A 828 28.13 -29.70 -34.67
CA LEU A 828 29.53 -29.36 -34.93
C LEU A 828 30.12 -30.28 -36.02
N SER A 829 30.26 -29.77 -37.24
CA SER A 829 30.77 -30.55 -38.39
C SER A 829 32.31 -30.71 -38.38
N ILE A 830 32.82 -31.90 -38.73
CA ILE A 830 34.26 -32.19 -38.93
C ILE A 830 34.53 -32.40 -40.43
N ASP A 831 34.36 -31.33 -41.19
CA ASP A 831 34.29 -31.28 -42.67
C ASP A 831 35.53 -30.64 -43.33
N LEU A 832 36.32 -29.84 -42.61
CA LEU A 832 37.51 -29.19 -43.16
C LEU A 832 38.62 -30.21 -43.47
N LYS A 833 39.29 -30.06 -44.62
CA LYS A 833 40.34 -30.98 -45.11
C LYS A 833 41.41 -31.30 -44.07
N HIS A 834 41.84 -30.31 -43.28
CA HIS A 834 42.87 -30.48 -42.26
C HIS A 834 42.36 -31.06 -40.93
N MET A 835 41.04 -31.22 -40.75
CA MET A 835 40.40 -31.80 -39.57
C MET A 835 39.89 -33.23 -39.82
N LYS A 836 39.90 -33.72 -41.07
CA LYS A 836 39.33 -35.02 -41.45
C LYS A 836 39.88 -36.22 -40.66
N PHE A 837 41.12 -36.11 -40.16
CA PHE A 837 41.74 -37.16 -39.35
C PHE A 837 41.11 -37.30 -37.95
N LEU A 838 40.46 -36.25 -37.44
CA LEU A 838 39.91 -36.23 -36.08
C LEU A 838 38.76 -37.22 -35.89
N GLY A 839 37.91 -37.42 -36.90
CA GLY A 839 36.79 -38.37 -36.81
C GLY A 839 37.25 -39.81 -36.56
N PRO A 840 38.07 -40.40 -37.45
CA PRO A 840 38.66 -41.73 -37.25
C PRO A 840 39.52 -41.83 -35.99
N ALA A 841 40.25 -40.77 -35.62
CA ALA A 841 41.03 -40.75 -34.37
C ALA A 841 40.14 -40.81 -33.13
N LEU A 842 39.03 -40.05 -33.09
CA LEU A 842 38.05 -40.11 -32.00
C LEU A 842 37.38 -41.48 -31.93
N GLU A 843 37.05 -42.08 -33.09
CA GLU A 843 36.53 -43.44 -33.17
C GLU A 843 37.46 -44.46 -32.49
N GLN A 844 38.75 -44.38 -32.76
CA GLN A 844 39.75 -45.28 -32.19
C GLN A 844 40.04 -44.98 -30.71
N ILE A 845 40.32 -43.72 -30.35
CA ILE A 845 40.76 -43.33 -29.00
C ILE A 845 39.65 -43.50 -27.97
N LEU A 846 38.41 -43.19 -28.34
CA LEU A 846 37.26 -43.29 -27.45
C LEU A 846 36.58 -44.66 -27.53
N ASP A 847 37.16 -45.59 -28.29
CA ASP A 847 36.65 -46.93 -28.58
C ASP A 847 35.16 -46.92 -28.95
N LEU A 848 34.84 -46.12 -29.98
CA LEU A 848 33.45 -45.76 -30.23
C LEU A 848 32.59 -46.95 -30.74
N LYS A 849 33.17 -48.13 -31.00
CA LYS A 849 32.42 -49.31 -31.45
C LYS A 849 31.97 -50.21 -30.31
N ASN A 850 32.64 -50.15 -29.16
CA ASN A 850 32.46 -51.12 -28.08
C ASN A 850 31.87 -50.50 -26.80
N ARG A 851 31.67 -49.18 -26.74
CA ARG A 851 31.07 -48.48 -25.60
C ARG A 851 29.57 -48.26 -25.77
N ALA A 852 28.85 -48.18 -24.66
CA ALA A 852 27.41 -47.94 -24.68
C ALA A 852 27.10 -46.50 -25.12
N GLY A 853 26.09 -46.34 -25.98
CA GLY A 853 25.71 -45.04 -26.55
C GLY A 853 25.41 -43.94 -25.53
N ALA A 854 24.91 -44.32 -24.34
CA ALA A 854 24.57 -43.37 -23.28
C ALA A 854 25.78 -42.86 -22.47
N ASP A 855 26.95 -43.51 -22.57
CA ASP A 855 28.13 -43.12 -21.81
C ASP A 855 28.67 -41.77 -22.30
N LYS A 856 29.28 -40.99 -21.39
CA LYS A 856 29.99 -39.77 -21.79
C LYS A 856 31.15 -40.11 -22.73
N ALA A 857 31.21 -39.44 -23.89
CA ALA A 857 32.29 -39.63 -24.84
C ALA A 857 33.65 -39.25 -24.22
N PHE A 858 33.68 -38.17 -23.42
CA PHE A 858 34.87 -37.71 -22.70
C PHE A 858 34.65 -37.83 -21.18
N THR A 859 35.56 -38.52 -20.50
CA THR A 859 35.58 -38.65 -19.03
C THR A 859 36.49 -37.62 -18.36
N ILE A 860 37.37 -36.97 -19.14
CA ILE A 860 38.26 -35.91 -18.68
C ILE A 860 37.51 -34.57 -18.54
N SER A 861 37.76 -33.83 -17.46
CA SER A 861 37.15 -32.52 -17.23
C SER A 861 37.95 -31.39 -17.90
N LEU A 862 37.32 -30.22 -18.07
CA LEU A 862 38.03 -29.03 -18.56
C LEU A 862 39.12 -28.56 -17.58
N GLU A 863 38.92 -28.83 -16.29
CA GLU A 863 39.90 -28.52 -15.24
C GLU A 863 41.16 -29.37 -15.39
N ASP A 864 41.00 -30.68 -15.58
CA ASP A 864 42.12 -31.60 -15.85
C ASP A 864 42.92 -31.14 -17.09
N VAL A 865 42.21 -30.74 -18.15
CA VAL A 865 42.84 -30.23 -19.38
C VAL A 865 43.59 -28.91 -19.13
N ASN A 866 43.00 -27.98 -18.38
CA ASN A 866 43.66 -26.70 -18.07
C ASN A 866 44.85 -26.91 -17.13
N GLN A 867 44.73 -27.74 -16.10
CA GLN A 867 45.82 -28.08 -15.19
C GLN A 867 46.96 -28.78 -15.93
N PHE A 868 46.65 -29.73 -16.83
CA PHE A 868 47.64 -30.34 -17.72
C PHE A 868 48.35 -29.28 -18.57
N MET A 869 47.61 -28.38 -19.22
CA MET A 869 48.21 -27.33 -20.04
C MET A 869 49.08 -26.38 -19.21
N GLU A 870 48.64 -25.97 -18.02
CA GLU A 870 49.37 -25.08 -17.11
C GLU A 870 50.64 -25.73 -16.54
N SER A 871 50.61 -27.04 -16.27
CA SER A 871 51.72 -27.75 -15.65
C SER A 871 52.82 -28.16 -16.65
N ASN A 872 52.51 -28.22 -17.94
CA ASN A 872 53.41 -28.80 -18.95
C ASN A 872 54.04 -27.77 -19.91
N TRP A 873 53.53 -26.54 -20.01
CA TRP A 873 54.06 -25.58 -20.99
C TRP A 873 55.45 -25.03 -20.63
N GLU A 874 55.73 -24.79 -19.34
CA GLU A 874 57.05 -24.35 -18.85
C GLU A 874 58.12 -25.44 -19.05
N PRO A 875 57.91 -26.70 -18.60
CA PRO A 875 58.85 -27.79 -18.85
C PRO A 875 59.15 -28.04 -20.34
N LEU A 876 58.18 -27.83 -21.23
CA LEU A 876 58.36 -27.97 -22.67
C LEU A 876 59.14 -26.79 -23.32
N GLY A 877 59.57 -25.82 -22.51
CA GLY A 877 60.31 -24.63 -22.94
C GLY A 877 59.48 -23.74 -23.87
N LEU A 878 58.15 -23.70 -23.68
CA LEU A 878 57.26 -22.84 -24.45
C LEU A 878 57.17 -21.46 -23.76
N LYS A 879 57.15 -20.39 -24.55
CA LYS A 879 56.91 -19.02 -24.07
C LYS A 879 55.61 -18.47 -24.67
N PRO A 880 54.43 -18.77 -24.09
CA PRO A 880 53.14 -18.34 -24.63
C PRO A 880 52.85 -16.87 -24.31
N LEU A 881 51.94 -16.25 -25.07
CA LEU A 881 51.48 -14.87 -24.86
C LEU A 881 50.44 -14.78 -23.73
N GLY A 882 50.75 -15.39 -22.58
CA GLY A 882 49.88 -15.53 -21.41
C GLY A 882 49.41 -16.97 -21.16
N LYS A 883 48.77 -17.21 -20.01
CA LYS A 883 48.40 -18.55 -19.53
C LYS A 883 47.64 -19.38 -20.58
N PRO A 884 48.10 -20.61 -20.90
CA PRO A 884 47.41 -21.49 -21.83
C PRO A 884 46.11 -21.99 -21.20
N HIS A 885 44.99 -21.86 -21.92
CA HIS A 885 43.70 -22.38 -21.49
C HIS A 885 42.84 -22.71 -22.71
N ALA A 886 41.99 -23.74 -22.60
CA ALA A 886 41.28 -24.32 -23.75
C ALA A 886 40.31 -23.33 -24.42
N TYR A 887 39.82 -22.33 -23.69
CA TYR A 887 38.96 -21.29 -24.23
C TYR A 887 39.65 -20.42 -25.31
N ARG A 888 40.99 -20.27 -25.28
CA ARG A 888 41.72 -19.54 -26.35
C ARG A 888 41.67 -20.30 -27.68
N LEU A 889 41.63 -21.63 -27.64
CA LEU A 889 41.59 -22.47 -28.86
C LEU A 889 40.28 -22.25 -29.64
N ARG A 890 39.16 -22.05 -28.93
CA ARG A 890 37.87 -21.71 -29.55
C ARG A 890 37.92 -20.42 -30.37
N HIS A 891 38.55 -19.38 -29.83
CA HIS A 891 38.66 -18.07 -30.49
C HIS A 891 39.75 -18.04 -31.55
N GLY A 892 40.87 -18.70 -31.28
CA GLY A 892 41.98 -18.86 -32.24
C GLY A 892 41.56 -19.63 -33.48
N GLY A 893 40.78 -20.71 -33.33
CA GLY A 893 40.23 -21.48 -34.45
C GLY A 893 39.32 -20.65 -35.35
N ALA A 894 38.41 -19.86 -34.77
CA ALA A 894 37.55 -18.96 -35.56
C ALA A 894 38.33 -17.86 -36.28
N SER A 895 39.35 -17.28 -35.63
CA SER A 895 40.23 -16.29 -36.25
C SER A 895 41.04 -16.89 -37.39
N TYR A 896 41.50 -18.13 -37.26
CA TYR A 896 42.24 -18.87 -38.28
C TYR A 896 41.35 -19.25 -39.48
N GLU A 897 40.14 -19.78 -39.23
CA GLU A 897 39.17 -20.12 -40.27
C GLU A 897 38.74 -18.87 -41.06
N ALA A 898 38.55 -17.72 -40.38
CA ALA A 898 38.25 -16.44 -41.03
C ALA A 898 39.44 -15.91 -41.86
N ALA A 899 40.66 -15.89 -41.28
CA ALA A 899 41.85 -15.35 -41.95
C ALA A 899 42.22 -16.11 -43.24
N LEU A 900 42.03 -17.44 -43.26
CA LEU A 900 42.29 -18.28 -44.42
C LEU A 900 41.06 -18.51 -45.31
N LYS A 901 39.93 -17.84 -45.02
CA LYS A 901 38.67 -17.96 -45.76
C LYS A 901 38.21 -19.42 -45.92
N LEU A 902 38.44 -20.25 -44.90
CA LEU A 902 38.04 -21.66 -44.90
C LEU A 902 36.53 -21.83 -44.67
N ARG A 903 35.89 -20.84 -44.05
CA ARG A 903 34.44 -20.76 -43.81
C ARG A 903 33.95 -19.32 -43.93
N THR A 904 32.67 -19.16 -44.24
CA THR A 904 31.98 -17.86 -44.14
C THR A 904 31.76 -17.48 -42.66
N LEU A 905 31.59 -16.19 -42.36
CA LEU A 905 31.31 -15.73 -40.99
C LEU A 905 30.05 -16.35 -40.38
N ALA A 906 29.01 -16.57 -41.19
CA ALA A 906 27.79 -17.23 -40.74
C ALA A 906 28.06 -18.69 -40.33
N SER A 907 28.91 -19.40 -41.10
CA SER A 907 29.32 -20.76 -40.77
C SER A 907 30.21 -20.81 -39.52
N ILE A 908 31.10 -19.83 -39.33
CA ILE A 908 31.91 -19.66 -38.10
C ILE A 908 31.00 -19.33 -36.91
N GLN A 909 30.01 -18.45 -37.10
CA GLN A 909 29.03 -18.07 -36.09
C GLN A 909 28.26 -19.29 -35.56
N SER A 910 27.73 -20.08 -36.48
CA SER A 910 27.01 -21.32 -36.19
C SER A 910 27.92 -22.32 -35.47
N ARG A 911 29.11 -22.63 -36.03
CA ARG A 911 30.10 -23.55 -35.45
C ARG A 911 30.53 -23.18 -34.04
N GLY A 912 30.82 -21.90 -33.80
CA GLY A 912 31.29 -21.43 -32.51
C GLY A 912 30.21 -20.88 -31.60
N ARG A 913 28.93 -21.08 -31.93
CA ARG A 913 27.76 -20.80 -31.08
C ARG A 913 27.75 -19.36 -30.54
N TRP A 914 27.94 -18.41 -31.45
CA TRP A 914 27.86 -16.97 -31.16
C TRP A 914 26.47 -16.44 -31.50
N GLN A 915 25.84 -15.78 -30.52
CA GLN A 915 24.45 -15.30 -30.64
C GLN A 915 24.28 -14.19 -31.68
N THR A 916 25.31 -13.37 -31.91
CA THR A 916 25.24 -12.25 -32.84
C THR A 916 26.42 -12.25 -33.81
N LEU A 917 26.16 -11.90 -35.06
CA LEU A 917 27.17 -11.80 -36.11
C LEU A 917 28.21 -10.70 -35.78
N LYS A 918 27.79 -9.65 -35.05
CA LYS A 918 28.67 -8.60 -34.49
C LYS A 918 29.76 -9.18 -33.58
N SER A 919 29.45 -10.22 -32.80
CA SER A 919 30.44 -10.87 -31.93
C SER A 919 31.51 -11.63 -32.71
N VAL A 920 31.18 -12.09 -33.91
CA VAL A 920 32.06 -12.88 -34.78
C VAL A 920 32.97 -11.99 -35.63
N LYS A 921 32.49 -10.81 -36.04
CA LYS A 921 33.30 -9.80 -36.77
C LYS A 921 34.59 -9.40 -36.04
N ASN A 922 34.61 -9.51 -34.71
CA ASN A 922 35.81 -9.25 -33.91
C ASN A 922 36.99 -10.19 -34.24
N TYR A 923 36.73 -11.34 -34.88
CA TYR A 923 37.73 -12.35 -35.24
C TYR A 923 38.21 -12.23 -36.69
N GLU A 924 37.70 -11.28 -37.48
CA GLU A 924 38.20 -10.95 -38.84
C GLU A 924 39.52 -10.16 -38.83
N LYS A 925 40.25 -10.17 -37.71
CA LYS A 925 41.48 -9.40 -37.54
C LYS A 925 42.70 -10.21 -38.02
N GLY A 926 42.74 -10.56 -39.30
CA GLY A 926 43.83 -11.36 -39.89
C GLY A 926 45.23 -10.81 -39.60
N SER A 927 45.41 -9.48 -39.68
CA SER A 927 46.68 -8.81 -39.37
C SER A 927 47.08 -8.93 -37.89
N ARG A 928 46.12 -8.99 -36.97
CA ARG A 928 46.39 -9.18 -35.54
C ARG A 928 46.87 -10.61 -35.25
N LEU A 929 46.36 -11.59 -35.99
CA LEU A 929 46.83 -12.98 -35.88
C LEU A 929 48.30 -13.09 -36.33
N ALA A 930 48.67 -12.44 -37.43
CA ALA A 930 50.06 -12.40 -37.91
C ALA A 930 50.98 -11.67 -36.90
N GLN A 931 50.52 -10.54 -36.33
CA GLN A 931 51.26 -9.81 -35.31
C GLN A 931 51.50 -10.64 -34.04
N LEU A 932 50.47 -11.32 -33.53
CA LEU A 932 50.58 -12.17 -32.34
C LEU A 932 51.44 -13.41 -32.61
N PHE A 933 51.30 -14.04 -33.77
CA PHE A 933 52.18 -15.16 -34.11
C PHE A 933 53.63 -14.67 -34.25
N GLY A 934 53.84 -13.50 -34.85
CA GLY A 934 55.15 -12.86 -35.01
C GLY A 934 55.83 -12.48 -33.68
N SER A 935 55.06 -12.15 -32.64
CA SER A 935 55.59 -11.80 -31.32
C SER A 935 56.05 -13.02 -30.50
N LEU A 936 55.80 -14.24 -30.96
CA LEU A 936 56.32 -15.45 -30.33
C LEU A 936 57.81 -15.64 -30.67
N SER A 937 58.57 -16.22 -29.74
CA SER A 937 59.96 -16.57 -30.00
C SER A 937 60.09 -17.52 -31.21
N LYS A 938 61.21 -17.45 -31.95
CA LYS A 938 61.46 -18.34 -33.10
C LYS A 938 61.33 -19.83 -32.70
N ALA A 939 61.92 -20.21 -31.56
CA ALA A 939 61.82 -21.58 -31.04
C ALA A 939 60.37 -22.01 -30.74
N THR A 940 59.55 -21.13 -30.15
CA THR A 940 58.12 -21.41 -29.89
C THR A 940 57.35 -21.57 -31.20
N ARG A 941 57.60 -20.72 -32.20
CA ARG A 941 56.96 -20.79 -33.52
C ARG A 941 57.30 -22.09 -34.24
N ASP A 942 58.57 -22.46 -34.29
CA ASP A 942 59.03 -23.67 -34.96
C ASP A 942 58.45 -24.93 -34.31
N LYS A 943 58.43 -24.98 -32.96
CA LYS A 943 57.75 -26.05 -32.21
C LYS A 943 56.26 -26.12 -32.49
N ALA A 944 55.56 -24.98 -32.54
CA ALA A 944 54.12 -24.94 -32.83
C ALA A 944 53.78 -25.41 -34.26
N VAL A 945 54.60 -25.03 -35.25
CA VAL A 945 54.43 -25.48 -36.64
C VAL A 945 54.71 -26.98 -36.78
N ARG A 946 55.73 -27.49 -36.08
CA ARG A 946 56.05 -28.93 -36.04
C ARG A 946 54.95 -29.73 -35.36
N ALA A 947 54.51 -29.31 -34.17
CA ALA A 947 53.43 -29.96 -33.43
C ALA A 947 52.12 -30.07 -34.24
N ARG A 948 51.83 -29.08 -35.09
CA ARG A 948 50.67 -29.14 -36.01
C ARG A 948 50.78 -30.27 -37.04
N LYS A 949 51.99 -30.65 -37.47
CA LYS A 949 52.20 -31.79 -38.38
C LYS A 949 52.12 -33.11 -37.60
N ASP A 950 52.77 -33.14 -36.44
CA ASP A 950 52.90 -34.34 -35.61
C ASP A 950 51.55 -34.75 -34.99
N VAL A 951 50.67 -33.80 -34.64
CA VAL A 951 49.37 -34.07 -34.00
C VAL A 951 48.50 -35.05 -34.80
N VAL A 952 48.61 -35.03 -36.14
CA VAL A 952 47.88 -35.96 -37.01
C VAL A 952 48.42 -37.37 -36.84
N GLN A 953 49.74 -37.51 -36.78
CA GLN A 953 50.40 -38.80 -36.63
C GLN A 953 50.17 -39.37 -35.22
N VAL A 954 50.33 -38.54 -34.17
CA VAL A 954 50.07 -38.90 -32.77
C VAL A 954 48.64 -39.40 -32.57
N LEU A 955 47.63 -38.63 -33.00
CA LEU A 955 46.23 -39.01 -32.82
C LEU A 955 45.79 -40.17 -33.74
N SER A 956 46.55 -40.47 -34.78
CA SER A 956 46.34 -41.66 -35.63
C SER A 956 47.12 -42.89 -35.19
N GLY A 957 47.87 -42.81 -34.07
CA GLY A 957 48.68 -43.92 -33.54
C GLY A 957 49.88 -44.29 -34.41
N LYS A 958 50.41 -43.35 -35.20
CA LYS A 958 51.53 -43.55 -36.14
C LYS A 958 52.88 -43.03 -35.63
N LEU A 959 52.93 -42.49 -34.41
CA LEU A 959 54.08 -41.85 -33.80
C LEU A 959 54.27 -42.39 -32.37
#